data_AF-A0A813J695-F1
#
_entry.id   AF-A0A813J695-F1
#
_cell.length_a   1.000
_cell.length_b   1.000
_cell.length_c   1.000
_cell.angle_alpha   90.00
_cell.angle_beta   90.00
_cell.angle_gamma   90.00
#
_symmetry.space_group_name_H-M   'P 1'
#
loop_
_entity.id
_entity.type
_entity.pdbx_description
1 polymer ?
#
loop_
_entity_poly.entity_id
_entity_poly.type
_entity_poly.pdbx_seq_one_letter_code
_entity_poly.pdbx_strand_id
1 'polypeptide(L)'
;AEWALNWIDNGCFAERLIAFAAVEGMHCDFACLLYNDHIVNKLPKERVKKIIVDAVNIEKEFVTDALPVKLIGMNADLMAQYIEFVADRLLVELGNEKVYNATNPFDFMDMISLQGKSNFFEVRVGEYQKASVSNTSAEDKRGRREAIKFDKITARIKKLCYGLHPAVDPIEIAKKVINGLYEGVTTSELDNLAAEVAATNTVKHPDYALLASRIAVSNLHKNTQKCFSDAMKALYEYVDPKTGEPAALLADDVHEIIEKNKDILDSAIIYDRDFRYDFFGFKTLERSYLLKLNGKVGERPQQMIMRVSIGIHKEDIDAAIETYHKMSEGWFTHATPTLFNAGTPKPQMSSCFLLTMKKDSIDGIYDTLKQCAQISQSAGGIGLSIHDIRAKGLYKRKAQGSFAIYLEPCHADVFDFLDMRKNHGKEEMRARDLFYALWMPDLFMKRVEENGEWTLMCPHECPGLSDCYGEEFEKLYTKYEKEGKGRKTIKAQELWFKVLEAQIETGNPYILYKDAANEKSNQKNLGTIKSSNLCTEIIEYTAPDEVAVCNLASVALPKFVIDGKFDHDKLFEVSYLITKNLNRIIDNNFYPVPEARNSNMRHRPIGLECKDLAKEDGPYETYEGSPVSQGILQFDMWNENPSDRWEWDILREEIKEHGHLLRDLVKLDLWDEDMRQKLMAANGSALYKTAWEISQKAIIDMAADRGAFICQSQSLNIFMESANFAKLTSMHFYGWKKGLKTGIYYLRTRAAAMARFLSKHGYKNIAIFNRTESRAKELAAQVGARGYGLDQLPNYQEGFDVLIACTGSGNTVVSRDLFDHLCGEETSGKVLIDLAIPADIEASVFDRTDLRLTHINIEELRITAEKNLHERSQEISKCEEIVEEGIAEFEQIHKERVVELAMREIPRKVKEIREKAMTTVYAKEIESLDPQSKEVLNKVISYLEKKYISVPMKMAREARHIKSKLEGLGHAVEIKIIKTQGDIIQHLSFDKMEGKGFFTKELEKELLEETIDLAVHSFKDLETNFPEGLTIAAVTDRANPRDVLLIRKANVDTSQKWDLKENPLVGTSSARRKIQLMKHRPDVRIDDIRGNVPTRVNKLRDGMFDAIVLAKAGLDRLEHDVSDLHVHVFDPTEFIPAPAQGALAMQIREDDVRMKEVMVKINREDIATTTSIERRVLNLFEGGCQMPLGAYCVRAANGTFELRAVMAETVQHSPVEVIVTGTDPEKLAQEAVAQLKSKALEGIS
;
A
#
# COMPACT_ATOMS: atom_id res chain seq x y z
N ALA A 1 -35.96 -10.54 41.37
CA ALA A 1 -36.45 -11.19 40.14
C ALA A 1 -37.98 -11.26 40.09
N GLU A 2 -38.63 -12.16 40.86
CA GLU A 2 -40.10 -12.35 40.80
C GLU A 2 -40.92 -11.06 41.04
N TRP A 3 -40.50 -10.19 41.97
CA TRP A 3 -41.14 -8.88 42.18
C TRP A 3 -41.13 -8.01 40.92
N ALA A 4 -39.99 -7.93 40.22
CA ALA A 4 -39.87 -7.16 38.99
C ALA A 4 -40.71 -7.78 37.86
N LEU A 5 -40.73 -9.11 37.73
CA LEU A 5 -41.59 -9.83 36.78
C LEU A 5 -43.08 -9.55 37.03
N ASN A 6 -43.53 -9.54 38.29
CA ASN A 6 -44.91 -9.22 38.64
C ASN A 6 -45.36 -7.83 38.14
N TRP A 7 -44.48 -6.83 38.21
CA TRP A 7 -44.72 -5.50 37.65
C TRP A 7 -44.61 -5.49 36.12
N ILE A 8 -43.63 -6.19 35.54
CA ILE A 8 -43.44 -6.34 34.09
C ILE A 8 -44.65 -7.00 33.43
N ASP A 9 -45.31 -7.95 34.08
CA ASP A 9 -46.48 -8.63 33.49
C ASP A 9 -47.78 -7.83 33.72
N ASN A 10 -48.01 -7.34 34.95
CA ASN A 10 -49.32 -6.83 35.37
C ASN A 10 -49.41 -5.30 35.55
N GLY A 11 -48.30 -4.57 35.63
CA GLY A 11 -48.30 -3.11 35.77
C GLY A 11 -48.66 -2.39 34.47
N CYS A 12 -49.10 -1.13 34.54
CA CYS A 12 -49.16 -0.29 33.33
C CYS A 12 -47.75 0.13 32.88
N PHE A 13 -47.59 0.63 31.65
CA PHE A 13 -46.28 0.99 31.09
C PHE A 13 -45.47 1.96 31.98
N ALA A 14 -46.16 2.94 32.60
CA ALA A 14 -45.56 3.86 33.55
C ALA A 14 -45.07 3.18 34.85
N GLU A 15 -45.77 2.14 35.34
CA GLU A 15 -45.36 1.37 36.52
C GLU A 15 -44.19 0.44 36.18
N ARG A 16 -44.22 -0.19 35.00
CA ARG A 16 -43.10 -1.01 34.49
C ARG A 16 -41.82 -0.21 34.39
N LEU A 17 -41.90 1.02 33.85
CA LEU A 17 -40.74 1.89 33.67
C LEU A 17 -40.10 2.30 35.01
N ILE A 18 -40.89 2.60 36.04
CA ILE A 18 -40.37 2.89 37.38
C ILE A 18 -39.84 1.63 38.07
N ALA A 19 -40.55 0.51 37.99
CA ALA A 19 -40.09 -0.76 38.56
C ALA A 19 -38.76 -1.22 37.93
N PHE A 20 -38.53 -0.90 36.64
CA PHE A 20 -37.27 -1.14 35.95
C PHE A 20 -36.17 -0.17 36.40
N ALA A 21 -36.47 1.13 36.49
CA ALA A 21 -35.53 2.15 37.01
C ALA A 21 -35.06 1.86 38.45
N ALA A 22 -35.92 1.24 39.27
CA ALA A 22 -35.65 0.92 40.66
C ALA A 22 -34.73 -0.30 40.90
N VAL A 23 -34.34 -1.04 39.85
CA VAL A 23 -33.54 -2.28 39.97
C VAL A 23 -32.34 -2.33 39.01
N GLU A 24 -32.30 -1.56 37.92
CA GLU A 24 -31.16 -1.53 36.99
C GLU A 24 -30.43 -0.18 36.90
N GLY A 25 -29.25 -0.10 37.54
CA GLY A 25 -28.45 1.13 37.61
C GLY A 25 -27.93 1.69 36.26
N MET A 26 -27.66 0.85 35.24
CA MET A 26 -27.17 1.33 33.94
C MET A 26 -28.28 1.88 33.02
N HIS A 27 -29.55 1.60 33.32
CA HIS A 27 -30.70 2.06 32.55
C HIS A 27 -31.61 3.01 33.33
N CYS A 28 -31.28 3.27 34.59
CA CYS A 28 -31.94 4.22 35.49
C CYS A 28 -32.13 5.60 34.83
N ASP A 29 -31.05 6.27 34.41
CA ASP A 29 -31.09 7.60 33.76
C ASP A 29 -32.01 7.64 32.53
N PHE A 30 -31.97 6.59 31.70
CA PHE A 30 -32.82 6.46 30.50
C PHE A 30 -34.30 6.27 30.85
N ALA A 31 -34.59 5.46 31.86
CA ALA A 31 -35.94 5.26 32.36
C ALA A 31 -36.49 6.53 33.06
N CYS A 32 -35.64 7.27 33.79
CA CYS A 32 -35.95 8.58 34.35
C CYS A 32 -36.26 9.61 33.26
N LEU A 33 -35.43 9.70 32.22
CA LEU A 33 -35.67 10.58 31.06
C LEU A 33 -37.00 10.25 30.37
N LEU A 34 -37.26 8.98 30.03
CA LEU A 34 -38.55 8.59 29.44
C LEU A 34 -39.72 8.91 30.37
N TYR A 35 -39.60 8.62 31.66
CA TYR A 35 -40.68 8.86 32.61
C TYR A 35 -40.95 10.35 32.81
N ASN A 36 -39.92 11.19 32.76
CA ASN A 36 -40.07 12.62 32.99
C ASN A 36 -40.54 13.39 31.76
N ASP A 37 -39.96 13.11 30.61
CA ASP A 37 -40.10 13.97 29.43
C ASP A 37 -41.04 13.37 28.37
N HIS A 38 -41.36 12.07 28.48
CA HIS A 38 -42.14 11.34 27.47
C HIS A 38 -43.40 10.62 28.01
N ILE A 39 -43.50 10.33 29.32
CA ILE A 39 -44.76 9.86 29.94
C ILE A 39 -45.68 11.05 30.27
N VAL A 40 -46.72 11.24 29.45
CA VAL A 40 -47.71 12.32 29.59
C VAL A 40 -48.58 12.14 30.85
N ASN A 41 -49.13 10.92 31.05
CA ASN A 41 -49.95 10.59 32.22
C ASN A 41 -49.06 9.99 33.32
N LYS A 42 -48.37 10.85 34.08
CA LYS A 42 -47.52 10.42 35.21
C LYS A 42 -48.37 9.78 36.31
N LEU A 43 -47.82 8.76 36.95
CA LEU A 43 -48.44 8.10 38.10
C LEU A 43 -48.56 9.06 39.29
N PRO A 44 -49.57 8.86 40.16
CA PRO A 44 -49.64 9.57 41.43
C PRO A 44 -48.36 9.39 42.24
N LYS A 45 -47.83 10.46 42.85
CA LYS A 45 -46.56 10.44 43.60
C LYS A 45 -46.47 9.31 44.64
N GLU A 46 -47.56 9.05 45.36
CA GLU A 46 -47.62 7.95 46.34
C GLU A 46 -47.56 6.55 45.72
N ARG A 47 -47.97 6.39 44.44
CA ARG A 47 -47.82 5.13 43.70
C ARG A 47 -46.36 4.92 43.28
N VAL A 48 -45.68 5.98 42.83
CA VAL A 48 -44.24 5.98 42.51
C VAL A 48 -43.41 5.63 43.74
N LYS A 49 -43.63 6.34 44.85
CA LYS A 49 -42.99 6.08 46.13
C LYS A 49 -43.18 4.62 46.56
N LYS A 50 -44.40 4.09 46.47
CA LYS A 50 -44.65 2.69 46.86
C LYS A 50 -43.80 1.70 46.05
N ILE A 51 -43.73 1.83 44.73
CA ILE A 51 -42.96 0.91 43.87
C ILE A 51 -41.48 0.94 44.25
N ILE A 52 -40.90 2.13 44.46
CA ILE A 52 -39.49 2.28 44.83
C ILE A 52 -39.23 1.78 46.26
N VAL A 53 -40.12 2.06 47.21
CA VAL A 53 -40.02 1.55 48.60
C VAL A 53 -40.11 0.03 48.65
N ASP A 54 -41.02 -0.58 47.88
CA ASP A 54 -41.15 -2.03 47.78
C ASP A 54 -39.88 -2.66 47.16
N ALA A 55 -39.26 -2.01 46.16
CA ALA A 55 -37.97 -2.44 45.58
C ALA A 55 -36.82 -2.38 46.61
N VAL A 56 -36.66 -1.22 47.28
CA VAL A 56 -35.61 -0.98 48.28
C VAL A 56 -35.69 -1.98 49.43
N ASN A 57 -36.89 -2.30 49.90
CA ASN A 57 -37.05 -3.29 50.97
C ASN A 57 -36.57 -4.69 50.55
N ILE A 58 -36.86 -5.09 49.30
CA ILE A 58 -36.43 -6.40 48.76
C ILE A 58 -34.92 -6.43 48.50
N GLU A 59 -34.33 -5.35 47.98
CA GLU A 59 -32.87 -5.28 47.81
C GLU A 59 -32.15 -5.26 49.16
N LYS A 60 -32.67 -4.55 50.15
CA LYS A 60 -32.13 -4.56 51.52
C LYS A 60 -32.22 -5.94 52.16
N GLU A 61 -33.33 -6.65 52.00
CA GLU A 61 -33.50 -8.03 52.48
C GLU A 61 -32.48 -8.96 51.81
N PHE A 62 -32.39 -8.94 50.48
CA PHE A 62 -31.41 -9.71 49.71
C PHE A 62 -29.96 -9.42 50.11
N VAL A 63 -29.58 -8.14 50.25
CA VAL A 63 -28.22 -7.73 50.61
C VAL A 63 -27.88 -8.06 52.06
N THR A 64 -28.88 -8.05 52.96
CA THR A 64 -28.69 -8.45 54.37
C THR A 64 -28.47 -9.96 54.50
N ASP A 65 -29.22 -10.77 53.75
CA ASP A 65 -29.01 -12.23 53.69
C ASP A 65 -27.71 -12.62 52.96
N ALA A 66 -27.34 -11.89 51.89
CA ALA A 66 -26.17 -12.18 51.07
C ALA A 66 -24.82 -11.74 51.70
N LEU A 67 -24.83 -10.89 52.74
CA LEU A 67 -23.63 -10.42 53.44
C LEU A 67 -23.60 -10.85 54.92
N PRO A 68 -23.45 -12.16 55.22
CA PRO A 68 -23.49 -12.67 56.59
C PRO A 68 -22.25 -12.34 57.46
N VAL A 69 -21.26 -11.61 56.94
CA VAL A 69 -20.03 -11.26 57.69
C VAL A 69 -19.54 -9.85 57.36
N LYS A 70 -19.10 -9.11 58.38
CA LYS A 70 -18.57 -7.74 58.21
C LYS A 70 -17.22 -7.74 57.51
N LEU A 71 -17.19 -7.31 56.26
CA LEU A 71 -15.96 -6.95 55.54
C LEU A 71 -15.48 -5.56 56.00
N ILE A 72 -14.17 -5.33 55.95
CA ILE A 72 -13.59 -4.05 56.39
C ILE A 72 -14.07 -2.94 55.45
N GLY A 73 -14.85 -2.00 55.99
CA GLY A 73 -15.42 -0.86 55.26
C GLY A 73 -16.77 -1.10 54.58
N MET A 74 -17.29 -2.35 54.52
CA MET A 74 -18.63 -2.64 53.99
C MET A 74 -19.33 -3.71 54.84
N ASN A 75 -20.56 -3.40 55.27
CA ASN A 75 -21.45 -4.34 55.94
C ASN A 75 -22.88 -4.13 55.44
N ALA A 76 -23.78 -5.04 55.78
CA ALA A 76 -25.19 -4.97 55.38
C ALA A 76 -25.85 -3.63 55.75
N ASP A 77 -25.57 -3.09 56.94
CA ASP A 77 -26.12 -1.80 57.40
C ASP A 77 -25.72 -0.62 56.49
N LEU A 78 -24.44 -0.57 56.08
CA LEU A 78 -23.91 0.47 55.19
C LEU A 78 -24.35 0.27 53.72
N MET A 79 -24.44 -0.96 53.23
CA MET A 79 -25.01 -1.21 51.90
C MET A 79 -26.51 -0.89 51.83
N ALA A 80 -27.26 -1.20 52.90
CA ALA A 80 -28.65 -0.78 53.03
C ALA A 80 -28.80 0.75 52.98
N GLN A 81 -27.93 1.49 53.68
CA GLN A 81 -27.90 2.95 53.63
C GLN A 81 -27.53 3.49 52.24
N TYR A 82 -26.66 2.80 51.49
CA TYR A 82 -26.34 3.18 50.11
C TYR A 82 -27.52 2.95 49.14
N ILE A 83 -28.24 1.83 49.28
CA ILE A 83 -29.46 1.55 48.48
C ILE A 83 -30.52 2.62 48.75
N GLU A 84 -30.73 3.02 50.01
CA GLU A 84 -31.61 4.14 50.37
C GLU A 84 -31.16 5.48 49.77
N PHE A 85 -29.85 5.74 49.72
CA PHE A 85 -29.29 6.95 49.11
C PHE A 85 -29.53 6.99 47.59
N VAL A 86 -29.35 5.86 46.89
CA VAL A 86 -29.64 5.73 45.46
C VAL A 86 -31.14 5.88 45.19
N ALA A 87 -32.00 5.27 46.02
CA ALA A 87 -33.44 5.38 45.90
C ALA A 87 -33.96 6.81 46.12
N ASP A 88 -33.37 7.57 47.05
CA ASP A 88 -33.68 8.98 47.24
C ASP A 88 -33.26 9.85 46.05
N ARG A 89 -32.14 9.53 45.39
CA ARG A 89 -31.75 10.20 44.14
C ARG A 89 -32.74 9.90 43.02
N LEU A 90 -33.10 8.63 42.83
CA LEU A 90 -34.10 8.19 41.86
C LEU A 90 -35.47 8.86 42.11
N LEU A 91 -35.92 8.93 43.36
CA LEU A 91 -37.15 9.64 43.71
C LEU A 91 -37.10 11.12 43.32
N VAL A 92 -36.01 11.82 43.61
CA VAL A 92 -35.81 13.23 43.24
C VAL A 92 -35.77 13.42 41.73
N GLU A 93 -35.04 12.56 41.01
CA GLU A 93 -34.97 12.61 39.55
C GLU A 93 -36.34 12.36 38.92
N LEU A 94 -37.16 11.45 39.46
CA LEU A 94 -38.56 11.23 39.06
C LEU A 94 -39.55 12.32 39.59
N GLY A 95 -39.06 13.43 40.13
CA GLY A 95 -39.88 14.57 40.59
C GLY A 95 -40.63 14.35 41.91
N ASN A 96 -40.21 13.39 42.72
CA ASN A 96 -40.77 13.08 44.04
C ASN A 96 -39.87 13.58 45.17
N GLU A 97 -40.44 13.69 46.37
CA GLU A 97 -39.66 14.02 47.57
C GLU A 97 -38.91 12.78 48.06
N LYS A 98 -37.73 13.00 48.64
CA LYS A 98 -36.93 11.96 49.31
C LYS A 98 -37.72 11.29 50.42
N VAL A 99 -37.55 9.98 50.55
CA VAL A 99 -38.27 9.16 51.55
C VAL A 99 -37.36 8.76 52.70
N TYR A 100 -36.08 8.45 52.43
CA TYR A 100 -35.15 7.92 53.43
C TYR A 100 -34.23 9.01 54.03
N ASN A 101 -33.97 10.08 53.27
CA ASN A 101 -32.97 11.11 53.51
C ASN A 101 -31.56 10.56 53.81
N ALA A 102 -31.20 9.46 53.14
CA ALA A 102 -29.92 8.81 53.29
C ALA A 102 -28.78 9.61 52.62
N THR A 103 -27.54 9.30 53.04
CA THR A 103 -26.28 9.88 52.53
C THR A 103 -25.39 8.76 52.03
N ASN A 104 -24.65 8.98 50.93
CA ASN A 104 -23.72 7.99 50.41
C ASN A 104 -22.71 7.58 51.51
N PRO A 105 -22.65 6.29 51.94
CA PRO A 105 -21.64 5.82 52.88
C PRO A 105 -20.36 5.35 52.18
N PHE A 106 -20.30 5.37 50.85
CA PHE A 106 -19.19 4.90 50.02
C PHE A 106 -18.79 5.93 48.95
N ASP A 107 -18.01 6.93 49.36
CA ASP A 107 -17.46 7.98 48.48
C ASP A 107 -16.68 7.43 47.25
N PHE A 108 -16.27 6.17 47.27
CA PHE A 108 -15.53 5.52 46.18
C PHE A 108 -16.43 4.89 45.09
N MET A 109 -17.71 4.62 45.35
CA MET A 109 -18.56 3.90 44.37
C MET A 109 -18.95 4.78 43.16
N ASP A 110 -19.04 6.10 43.33
CA ASP A 110 -19.28 7.05 42.24
C ASP A 110 -18.17 7.03 41.15
N MET A 111 -17.01 6.41 41.41
CA MET A 111 -15.92 6.29 40.42
C MET A 111 -15.97 5.00 39.58
N ILE A 112 -16.85 4.03 39.87
CA ILE A 112 -16.75 2.66 39.33
C ILE A 112 -17.61 2.44 38.05
N SER A 113 -18.67 3.22 37.81
CA SER A 113 -19.65 2.97 36.72
C SER A 113 -19.17 3.27 35.28
N LEU A 114 -17.90 3.64 35.06
CA LEU A 114 -17.39 4.04 33.73
C LEU A 114 -16.32 3.11 33.14
N GLN A 115 -16.06 1.94 33.73
CA GLN A 115 -15.05 1.00 33.21
C GLN A 115 -15.45 -0.48 33.30
N GLY A 116 -15.67 -1.09 32.12
CA GLY A 116 -15.62 -2.54 31.89
C GLY A 116 -15.45 -2.80 30.39
N LYS A 117 -14.51 -3.63 29.90
CA LYS A 117 -13.90 -4.79 30.54
C LYS A 117 -12.37 -4.86 30.31
N SER A 118 -11.60 -5.05 31.38
CA SER A 118 -10.23 -5.58 31.37
C SER A 118 -9.95 -6.28 32.69
N ASN A 119 -9.14 -7.35 32.70
CA ASN A 119 -9.14 -8.35 33.76
C ASN A 119 -8.60 -7.87 35.12
N PHE A 120 -9.24 -8.33 36.21
CA PHE A 120 -9.04 -7.93 37.61
C PHE A 120 -7.58 -7.97 38.11
N PHE A 121 -6.76 -8.88 37.59
CA PHE A 121 -5.36 -9.04 38.01
C PHE A 121 -4.40 -7.97 37.46
N GLU A 122 -4.73 -7.28 36.36
CA GLU A 122 -3.89 -6.19 35.83
C GLU A 122 -4.05 -4.88 36.61
N VAL A 123 -5.19 -4.69 37.29
CA VAL A 123 -5.53 -3.42 37.95
C VAL A 123 -4.67 -3.17 39.20
N ARG A 124 -4.50 -4.18 40.07
CA ARG A 124 -3.70 -4.03 41.30
C ARG A 124 -2.22 -3.73 41.05
N VAL A 125 -1.65 -4.21 39.93
CA VAL A 125 -0.27 -3.87 39.54
C VAL A 125 -0.18 -2.39 39.13
N GLY A 126 -1.19 -1.89 38.40
CA GLY A 126 -1.26 -0.49 37.98
C GLY A 126 -1.51 0.52 39.11
N GLU A 127 -2.25 0.13 40.16
CA GLU A 127 -2.55 1.05 41.27
C GLU A 127 -1.35 1.26 42.22
N TYR A 128 -0.57 0.20 42.50
CA TYR A 128 0.70 0.36 43.22
C TYR A 128 1.71 1.22 42.44
N GLN A 129 1.65 1.21 41.10
CA GLN A 129 2.49 2.05 40.24
C GLN A 129 1.99 3.51 40.16
N LYS A 130 0.68 3.77 40.21
CA LYS A 130 0.14 5.14 40.26
C LYS A 130 0.66 5.93 41.48
N ALA A 131 0.82 5.27 42.63
CA ALA A 131 1.28 5.90 43.87
C ALA A 131 2.79 6.26 43.89
N SER A 132 3.64 5.54 43.15
CA SER A 132 5.08 5.89 43.05
C SER A 132 5.33 7.04 42.08
N VAL A 133 4.57 7.09 40.97
CA VAL A 133 4.75 8.07 39.88
C VAL A 133 4.30 9.48 40.26
N SER A 134 3.38 9.63 41.23
CA SER A 134 2.93 10.93 41.72
C SER A 134 4.03 11.79 42.37
N ASN A 135 5.17 11.19 42.74
CA ASN A 135 6.34 11.91 43.24
C ASN A 135 7.41 12.16 42.16
N THR A 136 7.21 11.70 40.92
CA THR A 136 8.21 11.79 39.85
C THR A 136 8.04 13.05 39.00
N SER A 137 9.08 13.87 38.91
CA SER A 137 9.12 15.08 38.10
C SER A 137 9.97 14.89 36.83
N ALA A 138 9.49 15.42 35.71
CA ALA A 138 10.22 15.46 34.44
C ALA A 138 10.66 16.89 34.11
N GLU A 139 11.84 17.03 33.49
CA GLU A 139 12.35 18.34 33.08
C GLU A 139 12.02 18.65 31.61
N ASP A 140 11.47 19.85 31.39
CA ASP A 140 11.22 20.40 30.05
C ASP A 140 12.50 20.99 29.44
N LYS A 141 12.46 21.31 28.14
CA LYS A 141 13.61 21.89 27.40
C LYS A 141 14.08 23.27 27.87
N ARG A 142 13.47 23.84 28.92
CA ARG A 142 13.86 25.09 29.60
C ARG A 142 14.25 24.86 31.07
N GLY A 143 14.44 23.60 31.48
CA GLY A 143 14.78 23.22 32.86
C GLY A 143 13.62 23.35 33.85
N ARG A 144 12.37 23.48 33.37
CA ARG A 144 11.20 23.56 34.26
C ARG A 144 10.73 22.15 34.59
N ARG A 145 10.54 21.88 35.88
CA ARG A 145 9.99 20.61 36.38
C ARG A 145 8.48 20.59 36.23
N GLU A 146 7.98 19.53 35.63
CA GLU A 146 6.56 19.24 35.48
C GLU A 146 6.26 17.84 36.06
N ALA A 147 5.19 17.74 36.86
CA ALA A 147 4.77 16.45 37.43
C ALA A 147 4.29 15.50 36.31
N ILE A 148 4.82 14.28 36.30
CA ILE A 148 4.47 13.29 35.29
C ILE A 148 3.04 12.79 35.54
N LYS A 149 2.17 12.89 34.52
CA LYS A 149 0.78 12.41 34.58
C LYS A 149 0.53 11.37 33.51
N PHE A 150 -0.01 10.21 33.91
CA PHE A 150 -0.42 9.12 33.03
C PHE A 150 -1.21 9.63 31.82
N ASP A 151 -2.27 10.41 32.08
CA ASP A 151 -3.18 10.90 31.04
C ASP A 151 -2.50 11.83 30.03
N LYS A 152 -1.47 12.58 30.45
CA LYS A 152 -0.69 13.45 29.54
C LYS A 152 0.16 12.62 28.58
N ILE A 153 0.76 11.53 29.04
CA ILE A 153 1.53 10.60 28.19
C ILE A 153 0.56 9.92 27.22
N THR A 154 -0.51 9.31 27.74
CA THR A 154 -1.52 8.59 26.96
C THR A 154 -2.17 9.49 25.90
N ALA A 155 -2.58 10.72 26.25
CA ALA A 155 -3.18 11.66 25.30
C ALA A 155 -2.22 12.11 24.20
N ARG A 156 -0.91 12.20 24.49
CA ARG A 156 0.11 12.50 23.48
C ARG A 156 0.34 11.34 22.52
N ILE A 157 0.41 10.11 23.01
CA ILE A 157 0.54 8.92 22.16
C ILE A 157 -0.73 8.73 21.31
N LYS A 158 -1.93 8.85 21.90
CA LYS A 158 -3.22 8.71 21.20
C LYS A 158 -3.39 9.68 20.04
N LYS A 159 -2.86 10.91 20.13
CA LYS A 159 -2.83 11.88 19.02
C LYS A 159 -2.01 11.42 17.80
N LEU A 160 -1.07 10.51 17.99
CA LEU A 160 -0.22 9.96 16.92
C LEU A 160 -0.79 8.66 16.32
N CYS A 161 -1.88 8.12 16.88
CA CYS A 161 -2.54 6.90 16.39
C CYS A 161 -3.53 7.13 15.23
N TYR A 162 -3.52 8.29 14.57
CA TYR A 162 -4.46 8.59 13.49
C TYR A 162 -4.31 7.62 12.31
N GLY A 163 -5.42 7.01 11.87
CA GLY A 163 -5.43 6.04 10.78
C GLY A 163 -4.65 4.75 11.04
N LEU A 164 -4.29 4.45 12.30
CA LEU A 164 -3.75 3.14 12.68
C LEU A 164 -4.89 2.16 13.00
N HIS A 165 -4.63 0.87 12.82
CA HIS A 165 -5.57 -0.20 13.13
C HIS A 165 -5.98 -0.21 14.63
N PRO A 166 -7.25 -0.52 14.98
CA PRO A 166 -7.72 -0.51 16.38
C PRO A 166 -6.97 -1.44 17.36
N ALA A 167 -6.16 -2.38 16.88
CA ALA A 167 -5.28 -3.21 17.71
C ALA A 167 -4.09 -2.45 18.33
N VAL A 168 -3.85 -1.19 17.92
CA VAL A 168 -2.81 -0.32 18.49
C VAL A 168 -3.37 0.42 19.71
N ASP A 169 -3.07 -0.08 20.92
CA ASP A 169 -3.48 0.54 22.17
C ASP A 169 -2.42 1.53 22.71
N PRO A 170 -2.69 2.87 22.69
CA PRO A 170 -1.79 3.85 23.29
C PRO A 170 -1.70 3.76 24.83
N ILE A 171 -2.68 3.14 25.49
CA ILE A 171 -2.71 2.97 26.95
C ILE A 171 -1.68 1.92 27.38
N GLU A 172 -1.57 0.80 26.66
CA GLU A 172 -0.54 -0.22 26.92
C GLU A 172 0.89 0.36 26.82
N ILE A 173 1.15 1.20 25.82
CA ILE A 173 2.44 1.89 25.68
C ILE A 173 2.69 2.82 26.88
N ALA A 174 1.72 3.66 27.24
CA ALA A 174 1.86 4.58 28.37
C ALA A 174 2.12 3.85 29.71
N LYS A 175 1.43 2.74 29.97
CA LYS A 175 1.69 1.87 31.14
C LYS A 175 3.14 1.38 31.16
N LYS A 176 3.62 0.80 30.04
CA LYS A 176 4.98 0.26 29.93
C LYS A 176 6.08 1.32 30.07
N VAL A 177 5.87 2.50 29.48
CA VAL A 177 6.81 3.64 29.59
C VAL A 177 6.97 4.09 31.04
N ILE A 178 5.86 4.18 31.78
CA ILE A 178 5.85 4.64 33.17
C ILE A 178 6.66 3.73 34.10
N ASN A 179 6.71 2.44 33.80
CA ASN A 179 7.48 1.46 34.57
C ASN A 179 9.01 1.62 34.41
N GLY A 180 9.47 2.39 33.41
CA GLY A 180 10.88 2.69 33.15
C GLY A 180 11.33 4.08 33.59
N LEU A 181 10.50 4.83 34.34
CA LEU A 181 10.81 6.22 34.72
C LEU A 181 11.62 6.33 36.02
N TYR A 182 12.40 7.40 36.10
CA TYR A 182 13.21 7.79 37.26
C TYR A 182 13.11 9.31 37.47
N GLU A 183 13.50 9.79 38.65
CA GLU A 183 13.39 11.22 38.99
C GLU A 183 14.32 12.10 38.15
N GLY A 184 13.77 13.18 37.58
CA GLY A 184 14.52 14.11 36.73
C GLY A 184 14.62 13.71 35.26
N VAL A 185 13.96 12.63 34.83
CA VAL A 185 13.92 12.21 33.41
C VAL A 185 13.44 13.34 32.50
N THR A 186 14.13 13.59 31.38
CA THR A 186 13.72 14.67 30.47
C THR A 186 12.52 14.26 29.62
N THR A 187 11.74 15.27 29.20
CA THR A 187 10.63 15.06 28.25
C THR A 187 11.03 14.46 26.89
N SER A 188 12.32 14.51 26.52
CA SER A 188 12.87 13.89 25.31
C SER A 188 13.21 12.40 25.53
N GLU A 189 13.78 12.05 26.68
CA GLU A 189 14.05 10.64 27.04
C GLU A 189 12.75 9.86 27.21
N LEU A 190 11.73 10.49 27.81
CA LEU A 190 10.37 9.95 27.91
C LEU A 190 9.79 9.60 26.53
N ASP A 191 9.97 10.46 25.53
CA ASP A 191 9.50 10.22 24.17
C ASP A 191 10.30 9.14 23.45
N ASN A 192 11.61 9.08 23.66
CA ASN A 192 12.45 8.02 23.11
C ASN A 192 12.07 6.65 23.69
N LEU A 193 11.88 6.55 25.01
CA LEU A 193 11.39 5.35 25.68
C LEU A 193 10.01 4.93 25.15
N ALA A 194 9.09 5.89 24.94
CA ALA A 194 7.79 5.61 24.34
C ALA A 194 7.87 5.09 22.90
N ALA A 195 8.81 5.59 22.10
CA ALA A 195 9.06 5.08 20.75
C ALA A 195 9.64 3.66 20.78
N GLU A 196 10.61 3.37 21.66
CA GLU A 196 11.21 2.05 21.81
C GLU A 196 10.20 1.01 22.30
N VAL A 197 9.42 1.35 23.34
CA VAL A 197 8.33 0.50 23.83
C VAL A 197 7.30 0.24 22.72
N ALA A 198 6.89 1.25 21.96
CA ALA A 198 6.03 1.03 20.79
C ALA A 198 6.67 0.09 19.78
N ALA A 199 7.95 0.27 19.42
CA ALA A 199 8.65 -0.57 18.45
C ALA A 199 8.68 -2.06 18.87
N THR A 200 8.85 -2.37 20.17
CA THR A 200 8.79 -3.77 20.64
C THR A 200 7.42 -4.44 20.44
N ASN A 201 6.33 -3.66 20.38
CA ASN A 201 4.99 -4.21 20.15
C ASN A 201 4.66 -4.42 18.66
N THR A 202 5.61 -4.18 17.74
CA THR A 202 5.46 -4.53 16.30
C THR A 202 5.13 -6.01 16.09
N VAL A 203 5.58 -6.89 17.00
CA VAL A 203 5.25 -8.33 17.01
C VAL A 203 3.75 -8.58 17.23
N LYS A 204 3.02 -7.66 17.87
CA LYS A 204 1.55 -7.73 18.04
C LYS A 204 0.80 -7.21 16.81
N HIS A 205 1.27 -6.12 16.22
CA HIS A 205 0.68 -5.51 15.02
C HIS A 205 1.69 -4.60 14.31
N PRO A 206 1.81 -4.63 12.96
CA PRO A 206 2.81 -3.84 12.23
C PRO A 206 2.71 -2.33 12.48
N ASP A 207 1.50 -1.78 12.62
CA ASP A 207 1.26 -0.36 12.88
C ASP A 207 1.94 0.19 14.16
N TYR A 208 2.33 -0.67 15.12
CA TYR A 208 3.14 -0.22 16.26
C TYR A 208 4.52 0.31 15.82
N ALA A 209 5.10 -0.19 14.71
CA ALA A 209 6.31 0.38 14.12
C ALA A 209 6.07 1.79 13.55
N LEU A 210 4.88 2.04 12.99
CA LEU A 210 4.50 3.37 12.51
C LEU A 210 4.23 4.32 13.70
N LEU A 211 3.55 3.86 14.75
CA LEU A 211 3.38 4.63 15.99
C LEU A 211 4.73 4.99 16.62
N ALA A 212 5.64 4.02 16.74
CA ALA A 212 7.00 4.22 17.25
C ALA A 212 7.76 5.30 16.46
N SER A 213 7.69 5.23 15.13
CA SER A 213 8.25 6.25 14.24
C SER A 213 7.65 7.62 14.50
N ARG A 214 6.31 7.72 14.55
CA ARG A 214 5.62 8.99 14.77
C ARG A 214 5.96 9.63 16.12
N ILE A 215 6.17 8.84 17.17
CA ILE A 215 6.65 9.34 18.47
C ILE A 215 8.07 9.91 18.33
N ALA A 216 8.98 9.18 17.68
CA ALA A 216 10.37 9.61 17.48
C ALA A 216 10.46 10.88 16.61
N VAL A 217 9.70 10.95 15.51
CA VAL A 217 9.57 12.14 14.64
C VAL A 217 8.99 13.33 15.40
N SER A 218 7.95 13.11 16.22
CA SER A 218 7.37 14.17 17.07
C SER A 218 8.40 14.70 18.08
N ASN A 219 9.27 13.83 18.62
CA ASN A 219 10.37 14.27 19.47
C ASN A 219 11.42 15.07 18.68
N LEU A 220 11.84 14.60 17.50
CA LEU A 220 12.78 15.33 16.63
C LEU A 220 12.25 16.74 16.31
N HIS A 221 10.98 16.86 15.94
CA HIS A 221 10.34 18.15 15.61
C HIS A 221 10.29 19.16 16.77
N LYS A 222 10.38 18.72 18.03
CA LYS A 222 10.47 19.63 19.19
C LYS A 222 11.87 20.17 19.45
N ASN A 223 12.87 19.45 18.97
CA ASN A 223 14.29 19.64 19.25
C ASN A 223 15.07 20.21 18.03
N THR A 224 14.44 20.31 16.86
CA THR A 224 14.99 20.88 15.62
C THR A 224 14.24 22.15 15.20
N GLN A 225 14.93 23.05 14.49
CA GLN A 225 14.29 24.24 13.91
C GLN A 225 13.23 23.85 12.87
N LYS A 226 12.15 24.64 12.76
CA LYS A 226 11.04 24.35 11.83
C LYS A 226 11.24 25.00 10.46
N CYS A 227 11.73 26.24 10.41
CA CYS A 227 12.07 26.89 9.14
C CYS A 227 13.28 26.18 8.52
N PHE A 228 13.26 25.97 7.20
CA PHE A 228 14.33 25.35 6.46
C PHE A 228 15.47 26.34 6.22
N SER A 229 15.19 27.60 5.83
CA SER A 229 16.27 28.59 5.65
C SER A 229 17.06 28.80 6.94
N ASP A 230 16.38 28.94 8.08
CA ASP A 230 17.03 29.11 9.39
C ASP A 230 17.90 27.88 9.77
N ALA A 231 17.41 26.66 9.49
CA ALA A 231 18.15 25.43 9.76
C ALA A 231 19.39 25.31 8.86
N MET A 232 19.27 25.67 7.58
CA MET A 232 20.38 25.68 6.63
C MET A 232 21.41 26.75 6.97
N LYS A 233 20.97 27.94 7.39
CA LYS A 233 21.83 28.99 7.91
C LYS A 233 22.59 28.55 9.17
N ALA A 234 21.94 27.85 10.09
CA ALA A 234 22.61 27.30 11.28
C ALA A 234 23.64 26.20 10.95
N LEU A 235 23.50 25.49 9.83
CA LEU A 235 24.50 24.55 9.31
C LEU A 235 25.66 25.27 8.60
N TYR A 236 25.38 26.40 7.95
CA TYR A 236 26.38 27.26 7.30
C TYR A 236 27.24 28.01 8.33
N GLU A 237 26.62 28.68 9.30
CA GLU A 237 27.28 29.43 10.39
C GLU A 237 27.91 28.53 11.48
N TYR A 238 28.05 27.22 11.24
CA TYR A 238 28.59 26.28 12.23
C TYR A 238 30.10 26.50 12.46
N VAL A 239 30.47 26.61 13.73
CA VAL A 239 31.85 26.70 14.23
C VAL A 239 32.15 25.43 15.02
N ASP A 240 33.29 24.78 14.77
CA ASP A 240 33.67 23.57 15.51
C ASP A 240 34.01 23.95 16.97
N PRO A 241 33.29 23.42 17.98
CA PRO A 241 33.49 23.79 19.39
C PRO A 241 34.84 23.37 19.97
N LYS A 242 35.62 22.53 19.28
CA LYS A 242 36.96 22.09 19.70
C LYS A 242 38.08 22.95 19.14
N THR A 243 37.94 23.47 17.93
CA THR A 243 38.97 24.30 17.28
C THR A 243 38.67 25.79 17.36
N GLY A 244 37.39 26.18 17.45
CA GLY A 244 36.95 27.58 17.35
C GLY A 244 36.92 28.12 15.92
N GLU A 245 37.21 27.29 14.92
CA GLU A 245 37.27 27.69 13.51
C GLU A 245 35.91 27.50 12.80
N PRO A 246 35.57 28.35 11.81
CA PRO A 246 34.43 28.14 10.94
C PRO A 246 34.51 26.78 10.23
N ALA A 247 33.44 26.00 10.31
CA ALA A 247 33.39 24.61 9.86
C ALA A 247 32.06 24.31 9.12
N ALA A 248 31.65 25.22 8.23
CA ALA A 248 30.38 25.19 7.51
C ALA A 248 30.05 23.78 6.97
N LEU A 249 28.83 23.30 7.29
CA LEU A 249 28.33 21.99 6.85
C LEU A 249 27.53 22.09 5.54
N LEU A 250 27.29 23.30 5.06
CA LEU A 250 26.59 23.66 3.83
C LEU A 250 27.56 24.41 2.90
N ALA A 251 27.47 24.21 1.59
CA ALA A 251 28.30 24.94 0.62
C ALA A 251 27.87 26.41 0.49
N ASP A 252 28.82 27.31 0.17
CA ASP A 252 28.58 28.75 0.00
C ASP A 252 27.52 29.03 -1.08
N ASP A 253 27.67 28.42 -2.26
CA ASP A 253 26.76 28.59 -3.40
C ASP A 253 25.34 28.13 -3.08
N VAL A 254 25.22 27.01 -2.34
CA VAL A 254 23.94 26.45 -1.91
C VAL A 254 23.29 27.32 -0.84
N HIS A 255 24.07 27.93 0.07
CA HIS A 255 23.55 28.91 1.03
C HIS A 255 23.00 30.16 0.34
N GLU A 256 23.72 30.71 -0.64
CA GLU A 256 23.28 31.88 -1.42
C GLU A 256 21.98 31.59 -2.18
N ILE A 257 21.87 30.43 -2.84
CA ILE A 257 20.65 29.98 -3.52
C ILE A 257 19.47 29.86 -2.54
N ILE A 258 19.70 29.35 -1.33
CA ILE A 258 18.66 29.20 -0.31
C ILE A 258 18.18 30.57 0.20
N GLU A 259 19.08 31.48 0.58
CA GLU A 259 18.69 32.82 1.07
C GLU A 259 17.95 33.65 0.01
N LYS A 260 18.36 33.53 -1.26
CA LYS A 260 17.73 34.18 -2.42
C LYS A 260 16.29 33.71 -2.68
N ASN A 261 15.97 32.45 -2.36
CA ASN A 261 14.70 31.79 -2.72
C ASN A 261 13.88 31.30 -1.49
N LYS A 262 14.27 31.70 -0.27
CA LYS A 262 13.78 31.12 0.99
C LYS A 262 12.27 31.04 1.12
N ASP A 263 11.54 32.11 0.78
CA ASP A 263 10.08 32.16 0.98
C ASP A 263 9.37 31.06 0.18
N ILE A 264 9.85 30.76 -1.03
CA ILE A 264 9.33 29.68 -1.87
C ILE A 264 9.73 28.32 -1.28
N LEU A 265 11.02 28.14 -0.95
CA LEU A 265 11.57 26.88 -0.44
C LEU A 265 10.98 26.46 0.92
N ASP A 266 10.81 27.40 1.85
CA ASP A 266 10.17 27.18 3.15
C ASP A 266 8.68 26.83 3.01
N SER A 267 7.99 27.44 2.05
CA SER A 267 6.56 27.17 1.79
C SER A 267 6.31 25.84 1.07
N ALA A 268 7.26 25.36 0.27
CA ALA A 268 7.16 24.08 -0.45
C ALA A 268 7.27 22.84 0.47
N ILE A 269 7.91 22.97 1.64
CA ILE A 269 8.20 21.84 2.52
C ILE A 269 6.98 21.40 3.33
N ILE A 270 6.63 20.12 3.20
CA ILE A 270 5.49 19.49 3.89
C ILE A 270 5.99 18.57 5.00
N TYR A 271 6.17 19.12 6.20
CA TYR A 271 6.68 18.39 7.38
C TYR A 271 5.86 17.17 7.81
N ASP A 272 4.58 17.10 7.45
CA ASP A 272 3.74 15.93 7.75
C ASP A 272 4.20 14.66 7.02
N ARG A 273 5.02 14.80 5.96
CA ARG A 273 5.66 13.67 5.27
C ARG A 273 6.67 12.93 6.16
N ASP A 274 7.23 13.56 7.19
CA ASP A 274 8.12 12.87 8.16
C ASP A 274 7.40 11.76 8.94
N PHE A 275 6.09 11.86 9.15
CA PHE A 275 5.30 10.85 9.88
C PHE A 275 4.96 9.60 9.04
N ARG A 276 5.54 9.47 7.83
CA ARG A 276 5.35 8.34 6.90
C ARG A 276 6.43 7.26 7.00
N TYR A 277 7.60 7.56 7.57
CA TYR A 277 8.67 6.57 7.74
C TYR A 277 8.27 5.49 8.76
N ASP A 278 8.72 4.25 8.58
CA ASP A 278 8.75 3.28 9.66
C ASP A 278 9.85 3.62 10.69
N PHE A 279 9.80 3.01 11.87
CA PHE A 279 10.73 3.32 12.97
C PHE A 279 12.19 3.05 12.64
N PHE A 280 12.49 1.95 11.92
CA PHE A 280 13.87 1.58 11.58
C PHE A 280 14.42 2.43 10.43
N GLY A 281 13.57 2.77 9.45
CA GLY A 281 13.87 3.77 8.43
C GLY A 281 14.21 5.12 9.04
N PHE A 282 13.35 5.64 9.93
CA PHE A 282 13.60 6.90 10.62
C PHE A 282 14.87 6.85 11.49
N LYS A 283 15.09 5.79 12.27
CA LYS A 283 16.29 5.66 13.11
C LYS A 283 17.58 5.52 12.30
N THR A 284 17.51 4.98 11.08
CA THR A 284 18.63 4.99 10.13
C THR A 284 18.96 6.42 9.69
N LEU A 285 17.95 7.23 9.36
CA LEU A 285 18.13 8.65 9.02
C LEU A 285 18.73 9.45 10.18
N GLU A 286 18.13 9.37 11.37
CA GLU A 286 18.58 10.07 12.59
C GLU A 286 20.03 9.71 12.99
N ARG A 287 20.40 8.43 12.83
CA ARG A 287 21.75 7.96 13.18
C ARG A 287 22.81 8.51 12.24
N SER A 288 22.57 8.50 10.93
CA SER A 288 23.63 8.68 9.93
C SER A 288 23.43 9.81 8.92
N TYR A 289 22.19 10.14 8.53
CA TYR A 289 21.91 10.99 7.37
C TYR A 289 21.58 12.44 7.69
N LEU A 290 20.91 12.69 8.81
CA LEU A 290 20.54 14.05 9.21
C LEU A 290 21.75 14.77 9.78
N LEU A 291 22.08 15.95 9.24
CA LEU A 291 23.24 16.72 9.67
C LEU A 291 23.15 17.14 11.14
N LYS A 292 24.31 17.19 11.82
CA LYS A 292 24.40 17.35 13.28
C LYS A 292 25.21 18.58 13.68
N LEU A 293 24.60 19.39 14.55
CA LEU A 293 25.23 20.53 15.22
C LEU A 293 25.61 20.10 16.64
N ASN A 294 26.89 20.22 17.00
CA ASN A 294 27.39 19.84 18.34
C ASN A 294 26.98 18.41 18.77
N GLY A 295 26.98 17.46 17.83
CA GLY A 295 26.59 16.07 18.06
C GLY A 295 25.08 15.79 18.15
N LYS A 296 24.22 16.83 18.13
CA LYS A 296 22.76 16.71 18.09
C LYS A 296 22.24 16.92 16.67
N VAL A 297 21.16 16.24 16.29
CA VAL A 297 20.54 16.41 14.97
C VAL A 297 20.02 17.85 14.83
N GLY A 298 20.50 18.57 13.81
CA GLY A 298 20.07 19.93 13.46
C GLY A 298 19.01 19.97 12.36
N GLU A 299 18.94 18.92 11.54
CA GLU A 299 18.17 18.82 10.31
C GLU A 299 17.02 17.80 10.41
N ARG A 300 15.86 18.09 9.81
CA ARG A 300 14.72 17.16 9.67
C ARG A 300 14.80 16.38 8.35
N PRO A 301 14.15 15.20 8.21
CA PRO A 301 14.18 14.46 6.94
C PRO A 301 13.68 15.27 5.74
N GLN A 302 12.62 16.08 5.87
CA GLN A 302 12.22 16.99 4.79
C GLN A 302 13.27 18.04 4.42
N GLN A 303 13.99 18.57 5.41
CA GLN A 303 15.04 19.58 5.21
C GLN A 303 16.25 18.96 4.49
N MET A 304 16.61 17.72 4.85
CA MET A 304 17.61 16.92 4.14
C MET A 304 17.22 16.69 2.68
N ILE A 305 15.97 16.28 2.40
CA ILE A 305 15.52 16.06 1.02
C ILE A 305 15.55 17.37 0.21
N MET A 306 15.15 18.50 0.79
CA MET A 306 15.23 19.81 0.10
C MET A 306 16.69 20.22 -0.14
N ARG A 307 17.58 20.10 0.86
CA ARG A 307 19.03 20.35 0.70
C ARG A 307 19.63 19.49 -0.41
N VAL A 308 19.29 18.19 -0.46
CA VAL A 308 19.74 17.28 -1.51
C VAL A 308 19.23 17.74 -2.87
N SER A 309 17.97 18.13 -2.98
CA SER A 309 17.36 18.60 -4.22
C SER A 309 18.05 19.87 -4.74
N ILE A 310 18.26 20.88 -3.88
CA ILE A 310 19.00 22.10 -4.23
C ILE A 310 20.47 21.77 -4.54
N GLY A 311 21.08 20.82 -3.83
CA GLY A 311 22.44 20.35 -4.12
C GLY A 311 22.62 19.74 -5.51
N ILE A 312 21.56 19.13 -6.06
CA ILE A 312 21.53 18.54 -7.41
C ILE A 312 21.15 19.58 -8.48
N HIS A 313 20.14 20.41 -8.22
CA HIS A 313 19.52 21.29 -9.22
C HIS A 313 20.05 22.73 -9.21
N LYS A 314 20.72 23.15 -8.13
CA LYS A 314 21.30 24.49 -7.93
C LYS A 314 20.27 25.60 -8.13
N GLU A 315 20.49 26.52 -9.06
CA GLU A 315 19.62 27.67 -9.35
C GLU A 315 18.27 27.31 -9.99
N ASP A 316 18.09 26.05 -10.45
CA ASP A 316 16.82 25.56 -10.99
C ASP A 316 15.90 25.10 -9.86
N ILE A 317 15.22 26.08 -9.25
CA ILE A 317 14.33 25.91 -8.10
C ILE A 317 13.09 25.07 -8.44
N ASP A 318 12.56 25.18 -9.66
CA ASP A 318 11.38 24.41 -10.07
C ASP A 318 11.69 22.90 -10.12
N ALA A 319 12.82 22.51 -10.72
CA ALA A 319 13.27 21.12 -10.70
C ALA A 319 13.69 20.65 -9.30
N ALA A 320 14.26 21.54 -8.46
CA ALA A 320 14.54 21.22 -7.06
C ALA A 320 13.26 20.90 -6.27
N ILE A 321 12.18 21.67 -6.47
CA ILE A 321 10.88 21.45 -5.81
C ILE A 321 10.19 20.19 -6.36
N GLU A 322 10.27 19.92 -7.66
CA GLU A 322 9.77 18.68 -8.24
C GLU A 322 10.46 17.45 -7.63
N THR A 323 11.79 17.43 -7.64
CA THR A 323 12.60 16.36 -7.01
C THR A 323 12.30 16.22 -5.53
N TYR A 324 12.20 17.33 -4.78
CA TYR A 324 11.81 17.31 -3.38
C TYR A 324 10.46 16.61 -3.19
N HIS A 325 9.45 16.94 -4.00
CA HIS A 325 8.12 16.34 -3.87
C HIS A 325 8.14 14.83 -4.18
N LYS A 326 8.80 14.40 -5.27
CA LYS A 326 8.84 12.97 -5.61
C LYS A 326 9.62 12.14 -4.58
N MET A 327 10.75 12.65 -4.08
CA MET A 327 11.54 11.98 -3.04
C MET A 327 10.78 11.92 -1.70
N SER A 328 10.16 13.03 -1.26
CA SER A 328 9.43 13.08 0.02
C SER A 328 8.07 12.37 0.02
N GLU A 329 7.49 12.10 -1.16
CA GLU A 329 6.40 11.14 -1.32
C GLU A 329 6.85 9.69 -1.31
N GLY A 330 8.16 9.44 -1.46
CA GLY A 330 8.78 8.13 -1.46
C GLY A 330 8.64 7.37 -2.79
N TRP A 331 8.55 8.07 -3.93
CA TRP A 331 8.55 7.43 -5.25
C TRP A 331 9.93 6.86 -5.62
N PHE A 332 10.99 7.51 -5.17
CA PHE A 332 12.37 7.08 -5.33
C PHE A 332 13.27 7.65 -4.23
N THR A 333 14.51 7.16 -4.15
CA THR A 333 15.59 7.78 -3.37
C THR A 333 16.88 7.83 -4.17
N HIS A 334 17.70 8.86 -3.96
CA HIS A 334 19.10 8.83 -4.35
C HIS A 334 19.92 7.93 -3.41
N ALA A 335 21.12 7.53 -3.86
CA ALA A 335 22.02 6.72 -3.07
C ALA A 335 22.65 7.49 -1.90
N THR A 336 23.21 6.72 -0.96
CA THR A 336 23.75 7.20 0.32
C THR A 336 24.74 8.38 0.21
N PRO A 337 25.74 8.41 -0.69
CA PRO A 337 26.66 9.54 -0.78
C PRO A 337 25.95 10.82 -1.24
N THR A 338 25.01 10.73 -2.19
CA THR A 338 24.15 11.87 -2.58
C THR A 338 23.38 12.41 -1.37
N LEU A 339 22.73 11.54 -0.58
CA LEU A 339 21.96 11.97 0.59
C LEU A 339 22.82 12.62 1.69
N PHE A 340 24.05 12.14 1.89
CA PHE A 340 25.00 12.74 2.82
C PHE A 340 25.55 14.08 2.30
N ASN A 341 26.02 14.12 1.05
CA ASN A 341 26.96 15.14 0.58
C ASN A 341 26.36 16.15 -0.39
N ALA A 342 25.18 15.92 -0.99
CA ALA A 342 24.54 16.94 -1.81
C ALA A 342 24.24 18.19 -0.97
N GLY A 343 24.67 19.34 -1.46
CA GLY A 343 24.56 20.62 -0.76
C GLY A 343 25.69 20.96 0.23
N THR A 344 26.64 20.05 0.49
CA THR A 344 27.76 20.29 1.42
C THR A 344 29.00 20.79 0.68
N PRO A 345 30.02 21.37 1.35
CA PRO A 345 31.19 22.01 0.69
C PRO A 345 32.05 21.10 -0.20
N LYS A 346 31.93 19.78 -0.08
CA LYS A 346 32.62 18.80 -0.93
C LYS A 346 31.63 17.70 -1.35
N PRO A 347 30.75 17.97 -2.33
CA PRO A 347 29.61 17.12 -2.66
C PRO A 347 30.05 15.88 -3.45
N GLN A 348 30.69 14.92 -2.79
CA GLN A 348 31.00 13.61 -3.38
C GLN A 348 29.72 12.75 -3.34
N MET A 349 29.04 12.61 -4.48
CA MET A 349 27.70 12.04 -4.60
C MET A 349 27.69 10.64 -5.26
N SER A 350 28.75 10.26 -5.98
CA SER A 350 28.89 8.94 -6.62
C SER A 350 29.17 7.81 -5.62
N SER A 351 28.67 6.60 -5.85
CA SER A 351 28.70 5.51 -4.86
C SER A 351 29.85 4.52 -5.01
N CYS A 352 30.31 4.27 -6.23
CA CYS A 352 31.34 3.29 -6.52
C CYS A 352 32.29 3.79 -7.60
N PHE A 353 33.54 3.34 -7.51
CA PHE A 353 34.60 3.63 -8.45
C PHE A 353 35.22 2.32 -8.93
N LEU A 354 35.53 2.23 -10.23
CA LEU A 354 36.23 1.09 -10.82
C LEU A 354 37.61 1.55 -11.26
N LEU A 355 38.64 0.79 -10.88
CA LEU A 355 40.03 1.05 -11.23
C LEU A 355 40.62 -0.17 -11.93
N THR A 356 41.42 0.10 -12.96
CA THR A 356 42.41 -0.87 -13.44
C THR A 356 43.79 -0.50 -12.90
N MET A 357 44.63 -1.48 -12.64
CA MET A 357 46.01 -1.26 -12.21
C MET A 357 46.79 -0.50 -13.29
N LYS A 358 47.33 0.69 -12.97
CA LYS A 358 47.96 1.56 -14.00
C LYS A 358 49.11 0.89 -14.75
N LYS A 359 49.94 0.08 -14.06
CA LYS A 359 51.11 -0.61 -14.64
C LYS A 359 51.69 -1.66 -13.69
N ASP A 360 52.19 -2.76 -14.24
CA ASP A 360 53.03 -3.76 -13.54
C ASP A 360 54.43 -3.22 -13.20
N SER A 361 54.45 -2.28 -12.23
CA SER A 361 55.63 -1.58 -11.72
C SER A 361 55.32 -1.03 -10.33
N ILE A 362 56.35 -0.80 -9.50
CA ILE A 362 56.15 -0.23 -8.16
C ILE A 362 55.42 1.11 -8.23
N ASP A 363 55.83 2.03 -9.12
CA ASP A 363 55.20 3.34 -9.25
C ASP A 363 53.71 3.22 -9.63
N GLY A 364 53.38 2.42 -10.64
CA GLY A 364 51.99 2.16 -11.04
C GLY A 364 51.13 1.54 -9.93
N ILE A 365 51.69 0.65 -9.12
CA ILE A 365 51.01 0.04 -7.96
C ILE A 365 50.75 1.10 -6.88
N TYR A 366 51.75 1.92 -6.54
CA TYR A 366 51.63 2.92 -5.50
C TYR A 366 50.76 4.12 -5.92
N ASP A 367 50.76 4.50 -7.20
CA ASP A 367 49.81 5.48 -7.76
C ASP A 367 48.37 4.96 -7.70
N THR A 368 48.14 3.70 -8.08
CA THR A 368 46.81 3.06 -7.96
C THR A 368 46.37 2.99 -6.49
N LEU A 369 47.27 2.62 -5.57
CA LEU A 369 46.99 2.59 -4.13
C LEU A 369 46.68 4.00 -3.57
N LYS A 370 47.37 5.03 -4.07
CA LYS A 370 47.12 6.43 -3.72
C LYS A 370 45.73 6.88 -4.20
N GLN A 371 45.33 6.54 -5.44
CA GLN A 371 43.97 6.79 -5.92
C GLN A 371 42.93 6.07 -5.03
N CYS A 372 43.15 4.79 -4.70
CA CYS A 372 42.27 4.04 -3.80
C CYS A 372 42.15 4.70 -2.41
N ALA A 373 43.25 5.25 -1.87
CA ALA A 373 43.22 5.97 -0.60
C ALA A 373 42.41 7.28 -0.68
N GLN A 374 42.56 8.07 -1.75
CA GLN A 374 41.80 9.31 -1.97
C GLN A 374 40.30 9.05 -2.15
N ILE A 375 39.95 8.00 -2.89
CA ILE A 375 38.56 7.57 -3.10
C ILE A 375 37.95 7.03 -1.80
N SER A 376 38.66 6.15 -1.09
CA SER A 376 38.18 5.56 0.17
C SER A 376 38.08 6.58 1.31
N GLN A 377 38.93 7.62 1.33
CA GLN A 377 38.81 8.75 2.25
C GLN A 377 37.49 9.52 2.03
N SER A 378 37.00 9.53 0.80
CA SER A 378 35.74 10.15 0.39
C SER A 378 34.54 9.18 0.48
N ALA A 379 34.69 8.06 1.20
CA ALA A 379 33.69 6.99 1.38
C ALA A 379 33.22 6.25 0.10
N GLY A 380 33.96 6.37 -1.02
CA GLY A 380 33.67 5.62 -2.24
C GLY A 380 34.04 4.14 -2.13
N GLY A 381 33.12 3.24 -2.53
CA GLY A 381 33.41 1.81 -2.68
C GLY A 381 34.26 1.55 -3.94
N ILE A 382 35.14 0.55 -3.90
CA ILE A 382 36.11 0.30 -5.00
C ILE A 382 35.99 -1.11 -5.57
N GLY A 383 35.90 -1.22 -6.89
CA GLY A 383 36.32 -2.39 -7.65
C GLY A 383 37.71 -2.15 -8.25
N LEU A 384 38.64 -3.09 -8.08
CA LEU A 384 40.01 -2.98 -8.59
C LEU A 384 40.41 -4.23 -9.39
N SER A 385 40.65 -4.06 -10.69
CA SER A 385 41.28 -5.09 -11.53
C SER A 385 42.79 -5.15 -11.26
N ILE A 386 43.31 -6.37 -11.04
CA ILE A 386 44.75 -6.64 -10.84
C ILE A 386 45.31 -7.69 -11.80
N HIS A 387 44.58 -8.04 -12.87
CA HIS A 387 44.95 -9.09 -13.84
C HIS A 387 46.36 -8.94 -14.41
N ASP A 388 46.80 -7.68 -14.53
CA ASP A 388 48.03 -7.28 -15.22
C ASP A 388 49.29 -7.38 -14.33
N ILE A 389 49.13 -7.62 -13.02
CA ILE A 389 50.26 -7.74 -12.07
C ILE A 389 50.93 -9.10 -12.18
N ARG A 390 52.27 -9.09 -12.28
CA ARG A 390 53.08 -10.32 -12.32
C ARG A 390 52.86 -11.21 -11.09
N ALA A 391 52.84 -12.52 -11.32
CA ALA A 391 52.68 -13.51 -10.27
C ALA A 391 53.92 -13.65 -9.35
N LYS A 392 53.68 -14.14 -8.12
CA LYS A 392 54.55 -14.15 -6.93
C LYS A 392 56.08 -14.20 -7.15
N GLY A 393 56.76 -13.25 -6.50
CA GLY A 393 58.24 -13.19 -6.43
C GLY A 393 58.83 -12.20 -5.40
N LEU A 394 58.11 -11.13 -5.01
CA LEU A 394 58.51 -10.12 -4.00
C LEU A 394 57.28 -9.68 -3.15
N TYR A 395 57.46 -8.91 -2.05
CA TYR A 395 56.61 -9.06 -0.85
C TYR A 395 56.21 -7.78 -0.05
N LYS A 396 55.02 -7.83 0.60
CA LYS A 396 54.38 -6.88 1.60
C LYS A 396 53.74 -5.59 1.00
N ARG A 397 52.70 -4.96 1.59
CA ARG A 397 52.07 -5.01 2.95
C ARG A 397 50.56 -4.60 2.91
N LYS A 398 49.80 -4.78 4.02
CA LYS A 398 48.33 -4.50 4.14
C LYS A 398 47.95 -3.00 4.15
N ALA A 399 46.72 -2.70 3.70
CA ALA A 399 45.97 -1.45 3.89
C ALA A 399 44.50 -1.76 4.26
N GLN A 400 43.75 -0.80 4.84
CA GLN A 400 42.34 -0.96 5.22
C GLN A 400 41.42 -0.11 4.33
N GLY A 401 40.40 -0.75 3.75
CA GLY A 401 39.35 -0.15 2.92
C GLY A 401 38.47 -1.26 2.30
N SER A 402 37.21 -0.97 1.99
CA SER A 402 36.28 -1.97 1.43
C SER A 402 36.41 -2.06 -0.09
N PHE A 403 37.40 -2.85 -0.56
CA PHE A 403 37.67 -3.03 -1.98
C PHE A 403 37.30 -4.44 -2.44
N ALA A 404 36.69 -4.57 -3.62
CA ALA A 404 36.56 -5.83 -4.34
C ALA A 404 37.71 -5.95 -5.34
N ILE A 405 38.54 -6.96 -5.16
CA ILE A 405 39.67 -7.26 -6.04
C ILE A 405 39.22 -8.27 -7.10
N TYR A 406 39.48 -7.96 -8.37
CA TYR A 406 39.12 -8.78 -9.52
C TYR A 406 40.36 -9.47 -10.11
N LEU A 407 40.25 -10.79 -10.33
CA LEU A 407 41.29 -11.61 -10.96
C LEU A 407 40.69 -12.58 -11.98
N GLU A 408 41.34 -12.76 -13.14
CA GLU A 408 40.98 -13.82 -14.11
C GLU A 408 41.48 -15.20 -13.65
N PRO A 409 40.72 -16.29 -13.89
CA PRO A 409 41.08 -17.64 -13.42
C PRO A 409 42.32 -18.23 -14.13
N CYS A 410 42.81 -17.61 -15.21
CA CYS A 410 44.07 -17.97 -15.85
C CYS A 410 45.31 -17.48 -15.08
N HIS A 411 45.18 -16.58 -14.10
CA HIS A 411 46.32 -16.02 -13.39
C HIS A 411 47.01 -17.04 -12.48
N ALA A 412 48.35 -17.07 -12.48
CA ALA A 412 49.13 -18.08 -11.77
C ALA A 412 48.97 -18.08 -10.24
N ASP A 413 48.58 -16.96 -9.62
CA ASP A 413 48.35 -16.87 -8.17
C ASP A 413 46.87 -17.11 -7.77
N VAL A 414 46.00 -17.55 -8.69
CA VAL A 414 44.55 -17.72 -8.42
C VAL A 414 44.24 -18.63 -7.22
N PHE A 415 45.05 -19.66 -6.94
CA PHE A 415 44.86 -20.52 -5.76
C PHE A 415 45.16 -19.78 -4.44
N ASP A 416 46.23 -18.99 -4.40
CA ASP A 416 46.58 -18.16 -3.23
C ASP A 416 45.49 -17.07 -3.03
N PHE A 417 45.00 -16.46 -4.13
CA PHE A 417 43.91 -15.48 -4.16
C PHE A 417 42.61 -16.02 -3.54
N LEU A 418 42.20 -17.24 -3.92
CA LEU A 418 41.00 -17.91 -3.38
C LEU A 418 41.07 -18.19 -1.86
N ASP A 419 42.28 -18.35 -1.31
CA ASP A 419 42.48 -18.58 0.12
C ASP A 419 42.66 -17.28 0.94
N MET A 420 42.81 -16.09 0.33
CA MET A 420 43.15 -14.84 1.04
C MET A 420 42.13 -14.38 2.07
N ARG A 421 40.84 -14.70 1.89
CA ARG A 421 39.75 -14.35 2.83
C ARG A 421 39.51 -15.40 3.91
N LYS A 422 40.15 -16.58 3.82
CA LYS A 422 39.90 -17.67 4.78
C LYS A 422 40.38 -17.33 6.18
N ASN A 423 39.63 -17.79 7.18
CA ASN A 423 39.96 -17.51 8.58
C ASN A 423 41.21 -18.28 9.04
N HIS A 424 41.39 -19.50 8.55
CA HIS A 424 42.54 -20.37 8.84
C HIS A 424 43.71 -20.19 7.86
N GLY A 425 44.88 -20.73 8.23
CA GLY A 425 46.13 -20.65 7.47
C GLY A 425 47.08 -19.54 7.94
N LYS A 426 48.15 -19.32 7.17
CA LYS A 426 49.21 -18.35 7.48
C LYS A 426 48.73 -16.91 7.34
N GLU A 427 48.80 -16.12 8.41
CA GLU A 427 48.27 -14.74 8.45
C GLU A 427 48.92 -13.82 7.42
N GLU A 428 50.19 -14.04 7.12
CA GLU A 428 50.96 -13.31 6.11
C GLU A 428 50.56 -13.65 4.66
N MET A 429 49.62 -14.58 4.47
CA MET A 429 48.95 -14.95 3.22
C MET A 429 47.44 -14.60 3.26
N ARG A 430 47.01 -13.65 4.10
CA ARG A 430 45.59 -13.27 4.28
C ARG A 430 45.34 -11.76 4.22
N ALA A 431 44.21 -11.40 3.61
CA ALA A 431 43.71 -10.03 3.54
C ALA A 431 42.17 -10.05 3.62
N ARG A 432 41.65 -10.34 4.82
CA ARG A 432 40.22 -10.61 5.06
C ARG A 432 39.31 -9.37 4.98
N ASP A 433 39.90 -8.18 5.10
CA ASP A 433 39.18 -6.90 4.97
C ASP A 433 38.78 -6.59 3.52
N LEU A 434 39.38 -7.30 2.54
CA LEU A 434 39.07 -7.19 1.12
C LEU A 434 38.03 -8.22 0.68
N PHE A 435 37.30 -7.88 -0.38
CA PHE A 435 36.41 -8.78 -1.11
C PHE A 435 37.11 -9.28 -2.38
N TYR A 436 36.71 -10.45 -2.85
CA TYR A 436 37.37 -11.14 -3.96
C TYR A 436 36.33 -11.51 -5.01
N ALA A 437 36.67 -11.34 -6.27
CA ALA A 437 35.83 -11.62 -7.42
C ALA A 437 36.66 -12.29 -8.53
N LEU A 438 36.07 -13.26 -9.21
CA LEU A 438 36.65 -13.86 -10.40
C LEU A 438 35.97 -13.32 -11.65
N TRP A 439 36.80 -12.89 -12.61
CA TRP A 439 36.42 -12.41 -13.93
C TRP A 439 36.55 -13.59 -14.90
N MET A 440 35.47 -14.35 -15.07
CA MET A 440 35.49 -15.66 -15.73
C MET A 440 35.32 -15.53 -17.26
N PRO A 441 36.31 -15.93 -18.08
CA PRO A 441 36.08 -16.16 -19.51
C PRO A 441 35.28 -17.46 -19.72
N ASP A 442 34.47 -17.48 -20.76
CA ASP A 442 33.64 -18.62 -21.17
C ASP A 442 34.50 -19.86 -21.45
N LEU A 443 35.72 -19.68 -21.96
CA LEU A 443 36.67 -20.77 -22.16
C LEU A 443 36.95 -21.56 -20.89
N PHE A 444 37.03 -20.90 -19.72
CA PHE A 444 37.21 -21.60 -18.46
C PHE A 444 35.98 -22.46 -18.14
N MET A 445 34.78 -21.92 -18.30
CA MET A 445 33.53 -22.64 -18.07
C MET A 445 33.38 -23.84 -19.03
N LYS A 446 33.69 -23.67 -20.32
CA LYS A 446 33.76 -24.75 -21.32
C LYS A 446 34.75 -25.86 -20.89
N ARG A 447 35.99 -25.49 -20.54
CA ARG A 447 37.02 -26.46 -20.07
C ARG A 447 36.60 -27.16 -18.77
N VAL A 448 35.86 -26.53 -17.86
CA VAL A 448 35.31 -27.17 -16.66
C VAL A 448 34.23 -28.20 -17.02
N GLU A 449 33.30 -27.87 -17.92
CA GLU A 449 32.24 -28.79 -18.39
C GLU A 449 32.82 -30.01 -19.12
N GLU A 450 33.81 -29.79 -19.99
CA GLU A 450 34.47 -30.83 -20.80
C GLU A 450 35.50 -31.67 -20.01
N ASN A 451 35.77 -31.34 -18.73
CA ASN A 451 36.90 -31.88 -17.95
C ASN A 451 38.27 -31.71 -18.66
N GLY A 452 38.39 -30.59 -19.37
CA GLY A 452 39.58 -30.17 -20.07
C GLY A 452 40.71 -29.72 -19.13
N GLU A 453 41.85 -29.42 -19.75
CA GLU A 453 42.98 -28.84 -19.05
C GLU A 453 42.83 -27.32 -18.94
N TRP A 454 43.48 -26.72 -17.95
CA TRP A 454 43.55 -25.28 -17.75
C TRP A 454 44.98 -24.89 -17.40
N THR A 455 45.51 -23.93 -18.14
CA THR A 455 46.89 -23.46 -18.04
C THR A 455 46.94 -22.13 -17.30
N LEU A 456 47.62 -22.13 -16.17
CA LEU A 456 47.89 -20.96 -15.35
C LEU A 456 49.08 -20.18 -15.92
N MET A 457 48.92 -18.87 -16.10
CA MET A 457 49.84 -17.98 -16.80
C MET A 457 50.19 -16.75 -15.95
N CYS A 458 51.36 -16.17 -16.19
CA CYS A 458 51.72 -14.87 -15.64
C CYS A 458 51.49 -13.80 -16.72
N PRO A 459 50.84 -12.65 -16.42
CA PRO A 459 50.57 -11.62 -17.42
C PRO A 459 51.85 -11.01 -18.02
N HIS A 460 52.98 -11.09 -17.33
CA HIS A 460 54.28 -10.66 -17.86
C HIS A 460 54.84 -11.62 -18.94
N GLU A 461 54.52 -12.91 -18.86
CA GLU A 461 54.93 -13.96 -19.81
C GLU A 461 53.91 -14.11 -20.96
N CYS A 462 52.63 -13.87 -20.65
CA CYS A 462 51.46 -13.99 -21.52
C CYS A 462 50.63 -12.69 -21.53
N PRO A 463 51.16 -11.56 -22.03
CA PRO A 463 50.49 -10.27 -22.01
C PRO A 463 49.25 -10.20 -22.91
N GLY A 464 48.35 -9.25 -22.65
CA GLY A 464 47.18 -8.96 -23.48
C GLY A 464 45.94 -9.83 -23.23
N LEU A 465 46.03 -10.87 -22.40
CA LEU A 465 44.87 -11.73 -22.07
C LEU A 465 43.73 -10.96 -21.37
N SER A 466 44.06 -9.96 -20.55
CA SER A 466 43.10 -9.07 -19.89
C SER A 466 42.54 -7.98 -20.81
N ASP A 467 43.20 -7.73 -21.95
CA ASP A 467 42.85 -6.68 -22.92
C ASP A 467 41.95 -7.19 -24.05
N CYS A 468 41.65 -8.49 -24.10
CA CYS A 468 40.72 -9.11 -25.06
C CYS A 468 39.72 -10.07 -24.38
N TYR A 469 38.64 -10.42 -25.09
CA TYR A 469 37.55 -11.29 -24.62
C TYR A 469 37.03 -12.20 -25.75
N GLY A 470 36.13 -13.12 -25.43
CA GLY A 470 35.48 -14.02 -26.40
C GLY A 470 36.47 -14.79 -27.28
N GLU A 471 36.20 -14.89 -28.58
CA GLU A 471 37.07 -15.61 -29.52
C GLU A 471 38.52 -15.10 -29.56
N GLU A 472 38.77 -13.81 -29.32
CA GLU A 472 40.13 -13.25 -29.34
C GLU A 472 40.93 -13.75 -28.14
N PHE A 473 40.29 -13.77 -26.97
CA PHE A 473 40.86 -14.40 -25.76
C PHE A 473 41.15 -15.87 -26.00
N GLU A 474 40.21 -16.64 -26.57
CA GLU A 474 40.43 -18.06 -26.86
C GLU A 474 41.62 -18.30 -27.81
N LYS A 475 41.75 -17.49 -28.86
CA LYS A 475 42.86 -17.58 -29.83
C LYS A 475 44.20 -17.22 -29.18
N LEU A 476 44.26 -16.16 -28.37
CA LEU A 476 45.49 -15.72 -27.70
C LEU A 476 45.92 -16.70 -26.59
N TYR A 477 44.97 -17.14 -25.77
CA TYR A 477 45.20 -18.10 -24.69
C TYR A 477 45.69 -19.45 -25.23
N THR A 478 44.99 -20.04 -26.22
CA THR A 478 45.41 -21.33 -26.81
C THR A 478 46.70 -21.24 -27.61
N LYS A 479 47.06 -20.05 -28.13
CA LYS A 479 48.40 -19.79 -28.67
C LYS A 479 49.46 -19.89 -27.57
N TYR A 480 49.26 -19.28 -26.41
CA TYR A 480 50.21 -19.37 -25.29
C TYR A 480 50.30 -20.78 -24.67
N GLU A 481 49.20 -21.55 -24.67
CA GLU A 481 49.26 -23.00 -24.36
C GLU A 481 50.19 -23.75 -25.34
N LYS A 482 50.01 -23.55 -26.65
CA LYS A 482 50.84 -24.18 -27.70
C LYS A 482 52.30 -23.73 -27.69
N GLU A 483 52.57 -22.48 -27.32
CA GLU A 483 53.92 -21.93 -27.15
C GLU A 483 54.60 -22.41 -25.85
N GLY A 484 53.91 -23.13 -24.97
CA GLY A 484 54.46 -23.63 -23.71
C GLY A 484 54.79 -22.54 -22.68
N LYS A 485 54.14 -21.36 -22.77
CA LYS A 485 54.40 -20.20 -21.89
C LYS A 485 53.68 -20.26 -20.54
N GLY A 486 52.80 -21.24 -20.34
CA GLY A 486 52.11 -21.47 -19.08
C GLY A 486 53.06 -21.89 -17.96
N ARG A 487 52.80 -21.41 -16.74
CA ARG A 487 53.56 -21.79 -15.53
C ARG A 487 53.15 -23.15 -14.97
N LYS A 488 51.87 -23.50 -15.06
CA LYS A 488 51.33 -24.78 -14.58
C LYS A 488 50.05 -25.12 -15.35
N THR A 489 49.97 -26.31 -15.93
CA THR A 489 48.71 -26.86 -16.44
C THR A 489 48.09 -27.80 -15.40
N ILE A 490 46.79 -27.70 -15.21
CA ILE A 490 45.97 -28.45 -14.26
C ILE A 490 44.68 -28.95 -14.95
N LYS A 491 43.85 -29.73 -14.25
CA LYS A 491 42.46 -29.91 -14.69
C LYS A 491 41.64 -28.67 -14.35
N ALA A 492 40.79 -28.21 -15.27
CA ALA A 492 39.93 -27.05 -15.03
C ALA A 492 39.02 -27.27 -13.80
N GLN A 493 38.55 -28.51 -13.62
CA GLN A 493 37.74 -28.91 -12.46
C GLN A 493 38.50 -28.83 -11.11
N GLU A 494 39.83 -28.94 -11.08
CA GLU A 494 40.64 -28.76 -9.86
C GLU A 494 40.51 -27.33 -9.32
N LEU A 495 40.65 -26.33 -10.20
CA LEU A 495 40.42 -24.93 -9.86
C LEU A 495 38.95 -24.67 -9.55
N TRP A 496 38.02 -25.26 -10.31
CA TRP A 496 36.58 -25.11 -10.06
C TRP A 496 36.18 -25.55 -8.64
N PHE A 497 36.62 -26.73 -8.19
CA PHE A 497 36.33 -27.18 -6.82
C PHE A 497 36.95 -26.27 -5.76
N LYS A 498 38.12 -25.68 -6.01
CA LYS A 498 38.73 -24.68 -5.13
C LYS A 498 37.90 -23.38 -5.04
N VAL A 499 37.28 -22.94 -6.14
CA VAL A 499 36.33 -21.81 -6.15
C VAL A 499 35.11 -22.11 -5.28
N LEU A 500 34.52 -23.30 -5.42
CA LEU A 500 33.34 -23.70 -4.64
C LEU A 500 33.65 -23.87 -3.15
N GLU A 501 34.80 -24.44 -2.81
CA GLU A 501 35.34 -24.54 -1.45
C GLU A 501 35.42 -23.14 -0.80
N ALA A 502 36.04 -22.17 -1.48
CA ALA A 502 36.14 -20.79 -1.00
C ALA A 502 34.76 -20.15 -0.79
N GLN A 503 33.81 -20.35 -1.72
CA GLN A 503 32.46 -19.81 -1.62
C GLN A 503 31.66 -20.40 -0.46
N ILE A 504 31.77 -21.71 -0.22
CA ILE A 504 31.11 -22.38 0.91
C ILE A 504 31.70 -21.93 2.25
N GLU A 505 33.03 -21.78 2.32
CA GLU A 505 33.71 -21.33 3.54
C GLU A 505 33.41 -19.85 3.88
N THR A 506 33.51 -18.95 2.88
CA THR A 506 33.63 -17.50 3.09
C THR A 506 32.53 -16.64 2.46
N GLY A 507 31.72 -17.20 1.55
CA GLY A 507 30.77 -16.45 0.71
C GLY A 507 31.41 -15.73 -0.49
N ASN A 508 32.72 -15.88 -0.71
CA ASN A 508 33.53 -15.31 -1.79
C ASN A 508 34.37 -16.41 -2.47
N PRO A 509 34.83 -16.25 -3.73
CA PRO A 509 34.72 -15.05 -4.55
C PRO A 509 33.34 -14.84 -5.16
N TYR A 510 33.05 -13.60 -5.55
CA TYR A 510 31.99 -13.27 -6.49
C TYR A 510 32.32 -13.87 -7.87
N ILE A 511 31.32 -14.15 -8.70
CA ILE A 511 31.51 -14.69 -10.06
C ILE A 511 30.84 -13.77 -11.06
N LEU A 512 31.61 -13.25 -12.00
CA LEU A 512 31.13 -12.47 -13.13
C LEU A 512 31.72 -13.05 -14.41
N TYR A 513 30.95 -13.02 -15.49
CA TYR A 513 31.30 -13.60 -16.78
C TYR A 513 31.83 -12.52 -17.71
N LYS A 514 33.15 -12.54 -17.92
CA LYS A 514 33.93 -11.55 -18.68
C LYS A 514 33.36 -11.32 -20.07
N ASP A 515 33.04 -12.40 -20.77
CA ASP A 515 32.64 -12.35 -22.17
C ASP A 515 31.22 -11.79 -22.28
N ALA A 516 30.25 -12.32 -21.52
CA ALA A 516 28.89 -11.77 -21.44
C ALA A 516 28.84 -10.29 -20.97
N ALA A 517 29.77 -9.86 -20.11
CA ALA A 517 29.89 -8.48 -19.68
C ALA A 517 30.40 -7.54 -20.79
N ASN A 518 31.37 -7.99 -21.60
CA ASN A 518 31.96 -7.21 -22.69
C ASN A 518 31.13 -7.24 -23.98
N GLU A 519 30.62 -8.41 -24.37
CA GLU A 519 29.80 -8.59 -25.57
C GLU A 519 28.52 -7.74 -25.52
N LYS A 520 27.92 -7.63 -24.34
CA LYS A 520 26.63 -6.99 -24.08
C LYS A 520 26.76 -5.65 -23.34
N SER A 521 27.85 -4.91 -23.57
CA SER A 521 28.05 -3.56 -23.04
C SER A 521 27.96 -2.51 -24.15
N ASN A 522 27.28 -1.40 -23.86
CA ASN A 522 27.27 -0.24 -24.75
C ASN A 522 28.64 0.47 -24.82
N GLN A 523 29.52 0.25 -23.83
CA GLN A 523 30.88 0.81 -23.80
C GLN A 523 31.92 -0.06 -24.52
N LYS A 524 31.51 -1.13 -25.22
CA LYS A 524 32.43 -2.06 -25.90
C LYS A 524 33.27 -1.43 -27.03
N ASN A 525 32.94 -0.21 -27.46
CA ASN A 525 33.74 0.60 -28.39
C ASN A 525 34.97 1.27 -27.74
N LEU A 526 35.01 1.38 -26.40
CA LEU A 526 36.13 1.96 -25.66
C LEU A 526 37.29 0.98 -25.48
N GLY A 527 36.98 -0.32 -25.41
CA GLY A 527 37.94 -1.41 -25.21
C GLY A 527 37.39 -2.46 -24.25
N THR A 528 38.25 -3.40 -23.85
CA THR A 528 37.87 -4.50 -22.95
C THR A 528 37.67 -4.00 -21.51
N ILE A 529 36.46 -4.23 -20.99
CA ILE A 529 36.09 -4.02 -19.60
C ILE A 529 36.74 -5.10 -18.74
N LYS A 530 37.56 -4.67 -17.77
CA LYS A 530 38.42 -5.55 -16.96
C LYS A 530 37.83 -5.96 -15.61
N SER A 531 36.76 -5.32 -15.12
CA SER A 531 36.18 -5.63 -13.80
C SER A 531 34.77 -5.06 -13.63
N SER A 532 34.21 -5.29 -12.44
CA SER A 532 33.00 -4.63 -11.95
C SER A 532 33.32 -3.86 -10.65
N ASN A 533 32.33 -3.26 -10.00
CA ASN A 533 32.47 -2.51 -8.75
C ASN A 533 32.48 -3.41 -7.49
N LEU A 534 32.34 -2.80 -6.31
CA LEU A 534 32.24 -3.50 -5.02
C LEU A 534 31.02 -4.44 -4.92
N CYS A 535 29.90 -4.11 -5.58
CA CYS A 535 28.61 -4.79 -5.42
C CYS A 535 28.13 -5.58 -6.65
N THR A 536 29.00 -5.74 -7.66
CA THR A 536 28.85 -6.58 -8.86
C THR A 536 27.70 -6.23 -9.81
N GLU A 537 27.17 -5.00 -9.73
CA GLU A 537 26.14 -4.46 -10.62
C GLU A 537 26.65 -3.52 -11.71
N ILE A 538 27.87 -2.99 -11.59
CA ILE A 538 28.41 -1.98 -12.51
C ILE A 538 29.43 -2.57 -13.47
N ILE A 539 29.30 -2.31 -14.77
CA ILE A 539 30.12 -2.86 -15.85
C ILE A 539 30.54 -1.69 -16.75
N GLU A 540 31.60 -1.00 -16.34
CA GLU A 540 32.09 0.23 -16.99
C GLU A 540 33.57 0.08 -17.36
N TYR A 541 33.98 0.73 -18.45
CA TYR A 541 35.35 0.77 -18.94
C TYR A 541 36.30 1.46 -17.95
N THR A 542 37.57 1.04 -17.95
CA THR A 542 38.63 1.63 -17.10
C THR A 542 39.96 1.61 -17.83
N ALA A 543 40.77 2.66 -17.63
CA ALA A 543 42.09 2.82 -18.22
C ALA A 543 43.06 3.45 -17.20
N PRO A 544 44.38 3.49 -17.45
CA PRO A 544 45.33 4.13 -16.53
C PRO A 544 45.05 5.62 -16.25
N ASP A 545 44.29 6.31 -17.10
CA ASP A 545 43.85 7.70 -17.01
C ASP A 545 42.31 7.85 -16.81
N GLU A 546 41.59 6.73 -16.66
CA GLU A 546 40.13 6.68 -16.47
C GLU A 546 39.74 5.76 -15.31
N VAL A 547 39.10 6.35 -14.30
CA VAL A 547 38.46 5.62 -13.19
C VAL A 547 36.96 5.73 -13.40
N ALA A 548 36.29 4.62 -13.71
CA ALA A 548 34.83 4.63 -13.92
C ALA A 548 34.08 4.99 -12.62
N VAL A 549 32.92 5.63 -12.73
CA VAL A 549 32.22 6.29 -11.62
C VAL A 549 30.73 6.07 -11.69
N CYS A 550 30.20 5.36 -10.70
CA CYS A 550 28.81 4.97 -10.64
C CYS A 550 27.95 5.96 -9.83
N ASN A 551 26.89 6.48 -10.47
CA ASN A 551 25.94 7.44 -9.90
C ASN A 551 24.56 6.76 -9.79
N LEU A 552 24.01 6.66 -8.57
CA LEU A 552 22.90 5.75 -8.25
C LEU A 552 21.66 6.41 -7.62
N ALA A 553 20.50 5.85 -7.98
CA ALA A 553 19.20 6.06 -7.37
C ALA A 553 18.38 4.77 -7.45
N SER A 554 17.30 4.66 -6.69
CA SER A 554 16.40 3.50 -6.73
C SER A 554 14.93 3.89 -6.68
N VAL A 555 14.13 3.23 -7.51
CA VAL A 555 12.68 3.40 -7.63
C VAL A 555 11.95 2.53 -6.62
N ALA A 556 10.96 3.09 -5.92
CA ALA A 556 10.13 2.38 -4.96
C ALA A 556 8.96 1.65 -5.66
N LEU A 557 9.24 0.54 -6.35
CA LEU A 557 8.26 -0.22 -7.15
C LEU A 557 6.86 -0.44 -6.50
N PRO A 558 6.71 -0.68 -5.18
CA PRO A 558 5.38 -0.80 -4.55
C PRO A 558 4.49 0.46 -4.67
N LYS A 559 5.06 1.65 -4.88
CA LYS A 559 4.30 2.91 -5.05
C LYS A 559 3.51 2.99 -6.35
N PHE A 560 3.91 2.19 -7.34
CA PHE A 560 3.28 2.15 -8.65
C PHE A 560 2.14 1.13 -8.69
N VAL A 561 1.87 0.41 -7.59
CA VAL A 561 0.70 -0.46 -7.47
C VAL A 561 -0.47 0.35 -6.91
N ILE A 562 -1.44 0.67 -7.77
CA ILE A 562 -2.65 1.44 -7.46
C ILE A 562 -3.85 0.54 -7.74
N ASP A 563 -4.73 0.34 -6.74
CA ASP A 563 -5.91 -0.53 -6.82
C ASP A 563 -5.60 -1.94 -7.40
N GLY A 564 -4.45 -2.51 -7.03
CA GLY A 564 -3.98 -3.82 -7.51
C GLY A 564 -3.38 -3.84 -8.92
N LYS A 565 -3.31 -2.70 -9.62
CA LYS A 565 -2.72 -2.56 -10.96
C LYS A 565 -1.37 -1.84 -10.91
N PHE A 566 -0.44 -2.21 -11.79
CA PHE A 566 0.84 -1.53 -11.90
C PHE A 566 0.75 -0.35 -12.89
N ASP A 567 1.09 0.85 -12.44
CA ASP A 567 1.10 2.11 -13.19
C ASP A 567 2.47 2.30 -13.88
N HIS A 568 2.54 1.87 -15.14
CA HIS A 568 3.74 1.94 -15.96
C HIS A 568 4.04 3.36 -16.47
N ASP A 569 3.01 4.19 -16.65
CA ASP A 569 3.16 5.58 -17.13
C ASP A 569 3.76 6.45 -16.02
N LYS A 570 3.33 6.23 -14.78
CA LYS A 570 3.94 6.86 -13.61
C LYS A 570 5.37 6.38 -13.37
N LEU A 571 5.65 5.09 -13.62
CA LEU A 571 7.02 4.57 -13.57
C LEU A 571 7.93 5.25 -14.59
N PHE A 572 7.44 5.48 -15.82
CA PHE A 572 8.15 6.25 -16.83
C PHE A 572 8.44 7.69 -16.36
N GLU A 573 7.40 8.42 -15.91
CA GLU A 573 7.52 9.80 -15.40
C GLU A 573 8.59 9.94 -14.30
N VAL A 574 8.55 9.04 -13.31
CA VAL A 574 9.51 9.06 -12.19
C VAL A 574 10.91 8.66 -12.64
N SER A 575 11.04 7.66 -13.51
CA SER A 575 12.34 7.21 -14.03
C SER A 575 13.02 8.31 -14.85
N TYR A 576 12.25 9.05 -15.65
CA TYR A 576 12.72 10.19 -16.43
C TYR A 576 13.28 11.32 -15.55
N LEU A 577 12.60 11.67 -14.45
CA LEU A 577 13.12 12.66 -13.50
C LEU A 577 14.40 12.17 -12.82
N ILE A 578 14.43 10.91 -12.35
CA ILE A 578 15.64 10.33 -11.74
C ILE A 578 16.83 10.45 -12.68
N THR A 579 16.63 10.19 -13.97
CA THR A 579 17.69 10.34 -14.96
C THR A 579 18.22 11.77 -15.04
N LYS A 580 17.34 12.79 -15.11
CA LYS A 580 17.78 14.20 -15.11
C LYS A 580 18.59 14.53 -13.86
N ASN A 581 18.19 14.01 -12.71
CA ASN A 581 18.89 14.21 -11.45
C ASN A 581 20.27 13.54 -11.44
N LEU A 582 20.36 12.28 -11.92
CA LEU A 582 21.62 11.56 -12.03
C LEU A 582 22.58 12.22 -13.04
N ASN A 583 22.08 12.74 -14.17
CA ASN A 583 22.90 13.50 -15.11
C ASN A 583 23.45 14.78 -14.47
N ARG A 584 22.63 15.57 -13.77
CA ARG A 584 23.09 16.77 -13.05
C ARG A 584 24.05 16.46 -11.91
N ILE A 585 23.94 15.28 -11.30
CA ILE A 585 24.91 14.80 -10.30
C ILE A 585 26.31 14.70 -10.90
N ILE A 586 26.48 14.27 -12.16
CA ILE A 586 27.80 14.20 -12.82
C ILE A 586 28.48 15.57 -12.79
N ASP A 587 27.80 16.61 -13.27
CA ASP A 587 28.41 17.95 -13.39
C ASP A 587 28.67 18.61 -12.02
N ASN A 588 27.79 18.36 -11.04
CA ASN A 588 27.87 18.94 -9.70
C ASN A 588 28.69 18.10 -8.69
N ASN A 589 29.25 16.95 -9.08
CA ASN A 589 29.97 16.04 -8.19
C ASN A 589 31.41 16.51 -7.90
N PHE A 590 31.83 16.38 -6.64
CA PHE A 590 33.23 16.48 -6.26
C PHE A 590 33.96 15.16 -6.54
N TYR A 591 34.90 15.16 -7.48
CA TYR A 591 35.70 13.99 -7.85
C TYR A 591 36.99 13.90 -7.01
N PRO A 592 37.24 12.81 -6.25
CA PRO A 592 38.44 12.68 -5.41
C PRO A 592 39.76 12.57 -6.19
N VAL A 593 39.70 12.15 -7.46
CA VAL A 593 40.83 11.99 -8.38
C VAL A 593 40.45 12.47 -9.80
N PRO A 594 41.36 13.06 -10.58
CA PRO A 594 41.03 13.63 -11.89
C PRO A 594 40.60 12.57 -12.91
N GLU A 595 41.16 11.36 -12.86
CA GLU A 595 40.79 10.24 -13.75
C GLU A 595 39.31 9.84 -13.61
N ALA A 596 38.74 10.05 -12.41
CA ALA A 596 37.32 9.82 -12.15
C ALA A 596 36.43 10.89 -12.78
N ARG A 597 36.89 12.15 -12.80
CA ARG A 597 36.21 13.22 -13.53
C ARG A 597 36.29 12.99 -15.04
N ASN A 598 37.47 12.59 -15.55
CA ASN A 598 37.68 12.36 -16.97
C ASN A 598 36.70 11.30 -17.51
N SER A 599 36.64 10.11 -16.89
CA SER A 599 35.75 9.03 -17.34
C SER A 599 34.27 9.44 -17.24
N ASN A 600 33.84 9.98 -16.09
CA ASN A 600 32.43 10.31 -15.87
C ASN A 600 31.95 11.48 -16.77
N MET A 601 32.81 12.45 -17.11
CA MET A 601 32.43 13.52 -18.06
C MET A 601 32.38 13.03 -19.51
N ARG A 602 33.22 12.07 -19.91
CA ARG A 602 33.31 11.56 -21.30
C ARG A 602 32.21 10.57 -21.66
N HIS A 603 31.83 9.70 -20.72
CA HIS A 603 30.88 8.60 -20.97
C HIS A 603 29.55 8.77 -20.25
N ARG A 604 29.48 9.69 -19.27
CA ARG A 604 28.30 10.06 -18.47
C ARG A 604 27.43 8.89 -17.95
N PRO A 605 28.03 7.78 -17.44
CA PRO A 605 27.28 6.59 -17.08
C PRO A 605 26.36 6.82 -15.88
N ILE A 606 25.08 6.48 -16.06
CA ILE A 606 24.05 6.55 -15.04
C ILE A 606 23.12 5.34 -15.16
N GLY A 607 22.49 4.92 -14.04
CA GLY A 607 21.65 3.72 -14.00
C GLY A 607 20.36 3.77 -14.84
N LEU A 608 20.05 4.93 -15.42
CA LEU A 608 18.95 5.24 -16.34
C LEU A 608 19.41 6.44 -17.19
N GLU A 609 19.45 6.36 -18.53
CA GLU A 609 19.88 7.46 -19.43
C GLU A 609 18.69 8.06 -20.23
N CYS A 610 18.75 9.35 -20.63
CA CYS A 610 17.58 10.12 -21.08
C CYS A 610 17.80 10.94 -22.34
N LYS A 611 16.68 11.13 -23.07
CA LYS A 611 16.59 11.79 -24.37
C LYS A 611 16.90 13.25 -24.40
N ASP A 612 16.04 13.99 -23.72
CA ASP A 612 15.92 15.41 -24.02
C ASP A 612 17.22 16.14 -23.68
N LEU A 613 17.96 15.63 -22.71
CA LEU A 613 19.32 16.05 -22.36
C LEU A 613 20.29 15.94 -23.55
N ALA A 614 20.31 14.83 -24.31
CA ALA A 614 21.21 14.71 -25.47
C ALA A 614 20.79 15.59 -26.65
N LYS A 615 19.53 16.03 -26.72
CA LYS A 615 19.03 17.02 -27.71
C LYS A 615 19.25 18.47 -27.27
N GLU A 616 19.24 18.73 -25.96
CA GLU A 616 19.47 20.04 -25.34
C GLU A 616 20.98 20.34 -25.23
N ASP A 617 21.77 19.38 -24.76
CA ASP A 617 23.20 19.51 -24.42
C ASP A 617 24.16 18.85 -25.45
N GLY A 618 23.64 17.96 -26.31
CA GLY A 618 24.42 17.08 -27.19
C GLY A 618 24.67 15.68 -26.59
N PRO A 619 24.95 14.65 -27.42
CA PRO A 619 25.32 13.33 -26.91
C PRO A 619 26.66 13.34 -26.15
N TYR A 620 26.89 12.34 -25.30
CA TYR A 620 28.16 12.18 -24.59
C TYR A 620 29.33 11.94 -25.57
N GLU A 621 30.55 12.33 -25.19
CA GLU A 621 31.72 12.43 -26.08
C GLU A 621 32.00 11.14 -26.88
N THR A 622 31.80 9.98 -26.26
CA THR A 622 32.08 8.67 -26.88
C THR A 622 30.83 7.92 -27.35
N TYR A 623 29.75 8.64 -27.66
CA TYR A 623 28.53 8.08 -28.23
C TYR A 623 28.78 7.48 -29.62
N GLU A 624 29.54 8.18 -30.48
CA GLU A 624 29.85 7.71 -31.83
C GLU A 624 30.61 6.37 -31.80
N GLY A 625 30.13 5.41 -32.60
CA GLY A 625 30.67 4.06 -32.67
C GLY A 625 30.23 3.12 -31.53
N SER A 626 29.49 3.61 -30.54
CA SER A 626 28.82 2.73 -29.56
C SER A 626 27.69 1.92 -30.23
N PRO A 627 27.31 0.74 -29.70
CA PRO A 627 26.19 -0.03 -30.24
C PRO A 627 24.87 0.74 -30.33
N VAL A 628 24.54 1.58 -29.35
CA VAL A 628 23.32 2.41 -29.40
C VAL A 628 23.35 3.45 -30.51
N SER A 629 24.52 4.01 -30.87
CA SER A 629 24.64 4.88 -32.07
C SER A 629 24.33 4.15 -33.39
N GLN A 630 24.38 2.81 -33.37
CA GLN A 630 24.01 1.94 -34.49
C GLN A 630 22.56 1.44 -34.39
N GLY A 631 21.83 1.84 -33.34
CA GLY A 631 20.48 1.36 -33.03
C GLY A 631 20.42 -0.02 -32.36
N ILE A 632 21.54 -0.54 -31.86
CA ILE A 632 21.60 -1.83 -31.15
C ILE A 632 21.31 -1.56 -29.67
N LEU A 633 20.14 -1.98 -29.21
CA LEU A 633 19.68 -1.82 -27.84
C LEU A 633 20.06 -3.04 -26.98
N GLN A 634 19.85 -2.95 -25.67
CA GLN A 634 20.33 -3.98 -24.75
C GLN A 634 19.74 -5.37 -25.03
N PHE A 635 18.45 -5.47 -25.33
CA PHE A 635 17.80 -6.75 -25.62
C PHE A 635 18.28 -7.36 -26.95
N ASP A 636 18.66 -6.53 -27.93
CA ASP A 636 19.27 -7.00 -29.18
C ASP A 636 20.58 -7.76 -28.88
N MET A 637 21.39 -7.30 -27.91
CA MET A 637 22.61 -7.98 -27.47
C MET A 637 22.36 -9.27 -26.68
N TRP A 638 21.12 -9.52 -26.25
CA TRP A 638 20.70 -10.79 -25.66
C TRP A 638 20.00 -11.71 -26.68
N ASN A 639 19.69 -11.21 -27.89
CA ASN A 639 18.82 -11.82 -28.89
C ASN A 639 17.39 -12.04 -28.39
N GLU A 640 16.91 -11.14 -27.52
CA GLU A 640 15.56 -11.18 -26.94
C GLU A 640 14.64 -10.16 -27.62
N ASN A 641 13.38 -10.55 -27.85
CA ASN A 641 12.37 -9.66 -28.41
C ASN A 641 11.56 -9.01 -27.27
N PRO A 642 11.52 -7.67 -27.18
CA PRO A 642 10.74 -7.01 -26.14
C PRO A 642 9.24 -7.05 -26.47
N SER A 643 8.40 -6.81 -25.44
CA SER A 643 6.95 -6.68 -25.64
C SER A 643 6.56 -5.40 -26.39
N ASP A 644 5.47 -5.47 -27.16
CA ASP A 644 4.73 -4.39 -27.84
C ASP A 644 4.29 -3.21 -26.96
N ARG A 645 4.40 -3.31 -25.63
CA ARG A 645 4.06 -2.26 -24.66
C ARG A 645 4.68 -0.90 -25.00
N TRP A 646 5.85 -0.88 -25.64
CA TRP A 646 6.56 0.33 -26.01
C TRP A 646 7.03 0.26 -27.47
N GLU A 647 7.08 1.39 -28.14
CA GLU A 647 7.46 1.50 -29.56
C GLU A 647 8.99 1.52 -29.74
N TRP A 648 9.62 0.36 -29.54
CA TRP A 648 11.08 0.21 -29.58
C TRP A 648 11.72 0.59 -30.92
N ASP A 649 11.03 0.41 -32.04
CA ASP A 649 11.54 0.78 -33.36
C ASP A 649 11.59 2.30 -33.56
N ILE A 650 10.58 3.03 -33.05
CA ILE A 650 10.59 4.50 -33.07
C ILE A 650 11.71 5.02 -32.16
N LEU A 651 11.81 4.48 -30.94
CA LEU A 651 12.92 4.79 -30.03
C LEU A 651 14.30 4.52 -30.66
N ARG A 652 14.45 3.42 -31.42
CA ARG A 652 15.70 3.05 -32.09
C ARG A 652 16.11 4.06 -33.15
N GLU A 653 15.20 4.51 -34.00
CA GLU A 653 15.52 5.51 -35.03
C GLU A 653 15.76 6.90 -34.42
N GLU A 654 14.98 7.30 -33.41
CA GLU A 654 15.21 8.55 -32.68
C GLU A 654 16.57 8.58 -31.96
N ILE A 655 17.01 7.45 -31.40
CA ILE A 655 18.35 7.31 -30.81
C ILE A 655 19.46 7.52 -31.84
N LYS A 656 19.28 7.10 -33.10
CA LYS A 656 20.28 7.30 -34.17
C LYS A 656 20.32 8.74 -34.66
N GLU A 657 19.17 9.41 -34.76
CA GLU A 657 19.09 10.76 -35.37
C GLU A 657 19.69 11.86 -34.47
N HIS A 658 19.60 11.69 -33.14
CA HIS A 658 19.77 12.81 -32.22
C HIS A 658 20.73 12.55 -31.05
N GLY A 659 21.41 11.40 -30.99
CA GLY A 659 21.93 10.88 -29.72
C GLY A 659 20.82 10.16 -28.94
N HIS A 660 21.02 9.81 -27.67
CA HIS A 660 20.02 9.06 -26.89
C HIS A 660 18.63 9.72 -26.91
N LEU A 661 17.55 8.97 -27.24
CA LEU A 661 16.32 9.36 -27.98
C LEU A 661 14.85 9.05 -27.43
N LEU A 662 14.56 8.71 -26.14
CA LEU A 662 13.22 8.36 -25.51
C LEU A 662 12.24 9.49 -24.98
N ARG A 663 11.17 9.92 -25.71
CA ARG A 663 10.13 10.94 -25.33
C ARG A 663 9.02 11.09 -26.40
N ASP A 664 7.83 11.57 -25.98
CA ASP A 664 6.67 12.11 -26.75
C ASP A 664 5.70 11.15 -27.49
N LEU A 665 5.14 10.15 -26.77
CA LEU A 665 4.02 9.32 -27.24
C LEU A 665 2.60 9.86 -26.96
N VAL A 666 2.43 11.18 -26.83
CA VAL A 666 1.11 11.83 -26.62
C VAL A 666 0.73 12.76 -27.80
N LYS A 667 1.44 12.69 -28.93
CA LYS A 667 1.29 13.66 -30.04
C LYS A 667 1.14 13.13 -31.46
N LEU A 668 1.33 11.83 -31.72
CA LEU A 668 1.13 11.27 -33.07
C LEU A 668 0.24 10.03 -32.98
N ASP A 669 -0.85 10.07 -33.74
CA ASP A 669 -2.12 9.38 -33.51
C ASP A 669 -2.22 8.10 -34.37
N LEU A 670 -1.32 7.12 -34.15
CA LEU A 670 -1.20 5.91 -35.00
C LEU A 670 -0.75 4.64 -34.25
N TRP A 671 -1.69 3.88 -33.69
CA TRP A 671 -1.49 2.44 -33.42
C TRP A 671 -2.83 1.68 -33.48
N ASP A 672 -2.83 0.43 -33.98
CA ASP A 672 -4.04 -0.33 -34.31
C ASP A 672 -4.21 -1.65 -33.52
N GLU A 673 -5.33 -2.32 -33.79
CA GLU A 673 -5.98 -3.25 -32.85
C GLU A 673 -5.39 -4.69 -32.87
N ASP A 674 -4.51 -5.05 -33.81
CA ASP A 674 -4.05 -6.45 -34.00
C ASP A 674 -2.80 -6.82 -33.17
N MET A 675 -2.07 -5.82 -32.65
CA MET A 675 -0.86 -6.07 -31.84
C MET A 675 -1.22 -6.45 -30.39
N ARG A 676 -2.11 -5.68 -29.78
CA ARG A 676 -2.39 -5.66 -28.33
C ARG A 676 -2.91 -6.99 -27.76
N GLN A 677 -3.48 -7.86 -28.60
CA GLN A 677 -4.03 -9.15 -28.16
C GLN A 677 -2.96 -10.20 -27.79
N LYS A 678 -1.68 -9.99 -28.13
CA LYS A 678 -0.66 -11.06 -28.04
C LYS A 678 0.16 -11.08 -26.74
N LEU A 679 0.04 -10.08 -25.84
CA LEU A 679 1.07 -9.82 -24.82
C LEU A 679 0.63 -9.62 -23.35
N MET A 680 -0.53 -10.15 -22.94
CA MET A 680 -1.01 -10.08 -21.55
C MET A 680 -1.31 -11.44 -20.88
N ALA A 681 -0.48 -12.45 -21.13
CA ALA A 681 -0.60 -13.79 -20.54
C ALA A 681 0.52 -14.12 -19.52
N ALA A 682 0.37 -13.69 -18.25
CA ALA A 682 1.12 -14.23 -17.11
C ALA A 682 0.48 -13.85 -15.74
N ASN A 683 -0.30 -14.76 -15.15
CA ASN A 683 -0.88 -14.62 -13.81
C ASN A 683 0.02 -15.24 -12.72
N GLY A 684 -0.20 -14.88 -11.44
CA GLY A 684 0.40 -15.59 -10.32
C GLY A 684 -0.23 -15.29 -8.96
N SER A 685 -0.31 -16.31 -8.09
CA SER A 685 -0.45 -16.12 -6.63
C SER A 685 0.09 -17.33 -5.86
N ALA A 686 0.83 -17.06 -4.77
CA ALA A 686 1.21 -17.97 -3.67
C ALA A 686 2.11 -17.18 -2.68
N LEU A 687 1.56 -16.12 -2.09
CA LEU A 687 2.26 -14.83 -1.98
C LEU A 687 3.46 -14.68 -1.02
N TYR A 688 3.79 -15.66 -0.16
CA TYR A 688 4.76 -15.47 0.94
C TYR A 688 5.81 -16.58 1.10
N LYS A 689 6.43 -17.02 0.00
CA LYS A 689 7.65 -17.87 0.06
C LYS A 689 8.87 -17.02 0.45
N THR A 690 9.66 -17.48 1.41
CA THR A 690 10.96 -16.87 1.74
C THR A 690 11.99 -17.15 0.65
N ALA A 691 13.09 -16.39 0.63
CA ALA A 691 14.20 -16.58 -0.32
C ALA A 691 14.86 -17.97 -0.26
N TRP A 692 14.63 -18.76 0.81
CA TRP A 692 15.10 -20.14 0.96
C TRP A 692 14.15 -21.17 0.33
N GLU A 693 12.85 -20.86 0.25
CA GLU A 693 11.80 -21.72 -0.31
C GLU A 693 11.56 -21.46 -1.81
N ILE A 694 12.07 -20.35 -2.34
CA ILE A 694 12.05 -20.06 -3.77
C ILE A 694 13.17 -20.84 -4.47
N SER A 695 12.83 -21.47 -5.59
CA SER A 695 13.82 -22.12 -6.47
C SER A 695 14.86 -21.11 -6.93
N GLN A 696 16.13 -21.37 -6.61
CA GLN A 696 17.21 -20.47 -7.02
C GLN A 696 17.39 -20.43 -8.55
N LYS A 697 16.94 -21.45 -9.29
CA LYS A 697 16.85 -21.40 -10.76
C LYS A 697 15.85 -20.34 -11.20
N ALA A 698 14.66 -20.26 -10.59
CA ALA A 698 13.68 -19.22 -10.89
C ALA A 698 14.21 -17.81 -10.57
N ILE A 699 15.02 -17.66 -9.52
CA ILE A 699 15.73 -16.40 -9.23
C ILE A 699 16.75 -16.05 -10.35
N ILE A 700 17.44 -17.04 -10.93
CA ILE A 700 18.31 -16.86 -12.10
C ILE A 700 17.51 -16.53 -13.37
N ASP A 701 16.39 -17.21 -13.61
CA ASP A 701 15.52 -16.94 -14.76
C ASP A 701 15.01 -15.50 -14.71
N MET A 702 14.40 -15.09 -13.60
CA MET A 702 13.98 -13.70 -13.35
C MET A 702 15.15 -12.69 -13.34
N ALA A 703 16.40 -13.14 -13.21
CA ALA A 703 17.58 -12.29 -13.35
C ALA A 703 18.02 -12.16 -14.83
N ALA A 704 17.90 -13.23 -15.61
CA ALA A 704 18.18 -13.22 -17.05
C ALA A 704 17.12 -12.41 -17.80
N ASP A 705 15.83 -12.61 -17.50
CA ASP A 705 14.70 -11.92 -18.14
C ASP A 705 14.85 -10.39 -18.05
N ARG A 706 15.14 -9.86 -16.85
CA ARG A 706 15.44 -8.42 -16.68
C ARG A 706 16.84 -8.03 -17.15
N GLY A 707 17.77 -8.97 -17.29
CA GLY A 707 19.13 -8.75 -17.80
C GLY A 707 19.14 -8.23 -19.24
N ALA A 708 18.17 -8.66 -20.06
CA ALA A 708 17.92 -8.14 -21.41
C ALA A 708 17.56 -6.65 -21.44
N PHE A 709 17.15 -6.06 -20.31
CA PHE A 709 16.80 -4.64 -20.18
C PHE A 709 17.79 -3.85 -19.29
N ILE A 710 18.89 -4.46 -18.85
CA ILE A 710 19.91 -3.84 -17.99
C ILE A 710 21.24 -3.71 -18.76
N CYS A 711 21.60 -2.48 -19.13
CA CYS A 711 22.85 -2.16 -19.85
C CYS A 711 24.11 -2.52 -19.04
N GLN A 712 24.06 -2.38 -17.71
CA GLN A 712 25.12 -2.71 -16.77
C GLN A 712 24.98 -4.18 -16.29
N SER A 713 24.88 -4.45 -14.98
CA SER A 713 24.58 -5.76 -14.40
C SER A 713 23.70 -5.61 -13.14
N GLN A 714 23.69 -6.61 -12.26
CA GLN A 714 22.81 -6.70 -11.09
C GLN A 714 23.43 -7.52 -9.94
N SER A 715 23.32 -7.04 -8.70
CA SER A 715 23.85 -7.69 -7.49
C SER A 715 23.06 -8.95 -7.09
N LEU A 716 23.26 -10.06 -7.80
CA LEU A 716 22.49 -11.29 -7.64
C LEU A 716 22.97 -12.14 -6.45
N ASN A 717 22.25 -12.10 -5.32
CA ASN A 717 22.48 -13.01 -4.19
C ASN A 717 21.82 -14.37 -4.42
N ILE A 718 22.50 -15.45 -4.01
CA ILE A 718 21.96 -16.82 -4.04
C ILE A 718 21.86 -17.37 -2.61
N PHE A 719 20.73 -17.99 -2.30
CA PHE A 719 20.36 -18.49 -0.97
C PHE A 719 20.28 -20.01 -1.02
N MET A 720 21.14 -20.71 -0.26
CA MET A 720 21.11 -22.18 -0.17
C MET A 720 21.20 -22.63 1.28
N GLU A 721 20.24 -23.45 1.71
CA GLU A 721 20.25 -24.00 3.07
C GLU A 721 21.44 -24.95 3.27
N SER A 722 21.58 -25.91 2.34
CA SER A 722 22.65 -26.91 2.27
C SER A 722 23.40 -26.77 0.95
N ALA A 723 24.32 -25.80 0.90
CA ALA A 723 25.24 -25.62 -0.22
C ALA A 723 26.21 -26.81 -0.31
N ASN A 724 26.36 -27.38 -1.51
CA ASN A 724 27.33 -28.43 -1.81
C ASN A 724 27.86 -28.25 -3.25
N PHE A 725 28.94 -28.95 -3.59
CA PHE A 725 29.63 -28.76 -4.87
C PHE A 725 28.72 -29.01 -6.08
N ALA A 726 27.86 -30.04 -6.04
CA ALA A 726 26.95 -30.36 -7.15
C ALA A 726 25.87 -29.28 -7.35
N LYS A 727 25.22 -28.83 -6.27
CA LYS A 727 24.21 -27.76 -6.31
C LYS A 727 24.81 -26.44 -6.80
N LEU A 728 25.97 -26.02 -6.27
CA LEU A 728 26.65 -24.79 -6.70
C LEU A 728 27.14 -24.89 -8.15
N THR A 729 27.70 -26.02 -8.56
CA THR A 729 28.09 -26.26 -9.96
C THR A 729 26.90 -26.10 -10.88
N SER A 730 25.80 -26.82 -10.63
CA SER A 730 24.60 -26.73 -11.45
C SER A 730 24.04 -25.31 -11.54
N MET A 731 24.11 -24.55 -10.45
CA MET A 731 23.61 -23.18 -10.37
C MET A 731 24.48 -22.18 -11.14
N HIS A 732 25.81 -22.24 -11.00
CA HIS A 732 26.72 -21.38 -11.77
C HIS A 732 26.65 -21.68 -13.27
N PHE A 733 26.66 -22.96 -13.65
CA PHE A 733 26.50 -23.34 -15.05
C PHE A 733 25.14 -22.94 -15.62
N TYR A 734 24.07 -22.92 -14.81
CA TYR A 734 22.77 -22.43 -15.24
C TYR A 734 22.78 -20.91 -15.50
N GLY A 735 23.33 -20.12 -14.56
CA GLY A 735 23.47 -18.67 -14.72
C GLY A 735 24.36 -18.27 -15.89
N TRP A 736 25.47 -18.98 -16.09
CA TRP A 736 26.37 -18.82 -17.23
C TRP A 736 25.65 -19.10 -18.57
N LYS A 737 24.99 -20.26 -18.71
CA LYS A 737 24.27 -20.64 -19.95
C LYS A 737 23.04 -19.77 -20.23
N LYS A 738 22.48 -19.12 -19.20
CA LYS A 738 21.46 -18.07 -19.33
C LYS A 738 22.03 -16.71 -19.71
N GLY A 739 23.35 -16.59 -19.89
CA GLY A 739 24.02 -15.38 -20.35
C GLY A 739 24.07 -14.24 -19.33
N LEU A 740 23.94 -14.54 -18.03
CA LEU A 740 24.11 -13.52 -16.98
C LEU A 740 25.49 -12.87 -17.08
N LYS A 741 25.57 -11.57 -16.73
CA LYS A 741 26.85 -10.86 -16.57
C LYS A 741 27.46 -11.11 -15.19
N THR A 742 26.62 -11.10 -14.15
CA THR A 742 26.99 -11.46 -12.76
C THR A 742 26.29 -12.76 -12.40
N GLY A 743 27.07 -13.84 -12.19
CA GLY A 743 26.56 -15.14 -11.79
C GLY A 743 26.23 -15.24 -10.30
N ILE A 744 27.06 -14.63 -9.45
CA ILE A 744 26.78 -14.48 -8.02
C ILE A 744 27.45 -13.23 -7.43
N TYR A 745 26.72 -12.54 -6.56
CA TYR A 745 27.26 -11.65 -5.54
C TYR A 745 27.57 -12.47 -4.28
N TYR A 746 26.70 -12.52 -3.25
CA TYR A 746 26.90 -13.41 -2.11
C TYR A 746 26.18 -14.75 -2.23
N LEU A 747 26.86 -15.81 -1.78
CA LEU A 747 26.21 -17.03 -1.27
C LEU A 747 25.77 -16.82 0.19
N ARG A 748 24.53 -17.17 0.52
CA ARG A 748 23.99 -17.12 1.89
C ARG A 748 23.59 -18.53 2.37
N THR A 749 23.88 -18.86 3.64
CA THR A 749 23.57 -20.14 4.28
C THR A 749 22.96 -19.96 5.70
N ARG A 750 22.12 -20.90 6.17
CA ARG A 750 21.26 -20.71 7.37
C ARG A 750 21.99 -20.65 8.71
N ALA A 751 22.97 -21.53 8.98
CA ALA A 751 23.60 -21.66 10.31
C ALA A 751 24.23 -20.36 10.83
N ALA A 752 24.83 -19.55 9.95
CA ALA A 752 25.42 -18.26 10.31
C ALA A 752 24.38 -17.14 10.51
N ALA A 753 23.10 -17.35 10.19
CA ALA A 753 22.04 -16.36 10.44
C ALA A 753 21.52 -16.46 11.89
N MET A 754 21.31 -17.68 12.40
CA MET A 754 20.75 -17.91 13.74
C MET A 754 21.69 -17.41 14.86
N ALA A 755 22.99 -17.73 14.78
CA ALA A 755 23.98 -17.25 15.76
C ALA A 755 24.01 -15.70 15.85
N ARG A 756 23.91 -15.01 14.71
CA ARG A 756 23.84 -13.54 14.64
C ARG A 756 22.53 -12.98 15.17
N PHE A 757 21.41 -13.68 14.96
CA PHE A 757 20.11 -13.31 15.52
C PHE A 757 20.14 -13.31 17.05
N LEU A 758 20.66 -14.37 17.69
CA LEU A 758 20.73 -14.48 19.14
C LEU A 758 21.62 -13.40 19.77
N SER A 759 22.83 -13.20 19.22
CA SER A 759 23.75 -12.15 19.70
C SER A 759 23.13 -10.75 19.58
N LYS A 760 22.43 -10.45 18.47
CA LYS A 760 21.72 -9.18 18.27
C LYS A 760 20.61 -8.92 19.28
N HIS A 761 19.94 -9.95 19.80
CA HIS A 761 18.86 -9.84 20.78
C HIS A 761 19.33 -9.93 22.25
N GLY A 762 20.64 -9.79 22.49
CA GLY A 762 21.19 -9.59 23.83
C GLY A 762 21.43 -10.87 24.64
N TYR A 763 21.35 -12.05 24.01
CA TYR A 763 21.77 -13.30 24.65
C TYR A 763 23.27 -13.28 24.91
N LYS A 764 23.65 -13.41 26.18
CA LYS A 764 25.05 -13.43 26.67
C LYS A 764 25.34 -14.84 27.18
N ASN A 765 26.50 -15.40 26.83
CA ASN A 765 26.87 -16.83 26.97
C ASN A 765 26.26 -17.76 25.90
N ILE A 766 26.45 -17.43 24.63
CA ILE A 766 26.19 -18.38 23.53
C ILE A 766 27.36 -19.36 23.44
N ALA A 767 27.06 -20.67 23.41
CA ALA A 767 28.01 -21.73 23.08
C ALA A 767 27.60 -22.37 21.74
N ILE A 768 28.58 -22.61 20.86
CA ILE A 768 28.37 -23.20 19.54
C ILE A 768 29.16 -24.50 19.46
N PHE A 769 28.47 -25.59 19.16
CA PHE A 769 29.06 -26.90 18.91
C PHE A 769 29.02 -27.21 17.41
N ASN A 770 30.10 -27.76 16.87
CA ASN A 770 30.17 -28.15 15.47
C ASN A 770 31.05 -29.38 15.29
N ARG A 771 30.83 -30.18 14.23
CA ARG A 771 31.56 -31.42 13.94
C ARG A 771 33.09 -31.22 13.87
N THR A 772 33.54 -30.00 13.60
CA THR A 772 34.94 -29.59 13.77
C THR A 772 35.02 -28.39 14.72
N GLU A 773 35.92 -28.48 15.71
CA GLU A 773 36.17 -27.42 16.69
C GLU A 773 36.60 -26.10 16.01
N SER A 774 37.30 -26.17 14.87
CA SER A 774 37.67 -25.00 14.07
C SER A 774 36.46 -24.24 13.54
N ARG A 775 35.46 -24.93 12.97
CA ARG A 775 34.23 -24.30 12.46
C ARG A 775 33.34 -23.78 13.59
N ALA A 776 33.36 -24.43 14.74
CA ALA A 776 32.69 -23.94 15.94
C ALA A 776 33.29 -22.63 16.45
N LYS A 777 34.63 -22.58 16.62
CA LYS A 777 35.36 -21.37 17.03
C LYS A 777 35.21 -20.23 16.02
N GLU A 778 35.20 -20.54 14.73
CA GLU A 778 34.96 -19.57 13.66
C GLU A 778 33.55 -18.96 13.72
N LEU A 779 32.51 -19.79 13.81
CA LEU A 779 31.12 -19.31 13.88
C LEU A 779 30.88 -18.53 15.19
N ALA A 780 31.55 -18.94 16.27
CA ALA A 780 31.45 -18.31 17.57
C ALA A 780 32.11 -16.92 17.61
N ALA A 781 33.28 -16.77 16.98
CA ALA A 781 33.98 -15.50 16.88
C ALA A 781 33.17 -14.41 16.15
N GLN A 782 32.32 -14.79 15.19
CA GLN A 782 31.46 -13.84 14.46
C GLN A 782 30.38 -13.16 15.33
N VAL A 783 30.12 -13.68 16.53
CA VAL A 783 28.97 -13.29 17.37
C VAL A 783 29.30 -13.07 18.84
N GLY A 784 30.58 -13.18 19.22
CA GLY A 784 31.04 -13.08 20.62
C GLY A 784 30.72 -14.31 21.47
N ALA A 785 30.55 -15.47 20.85
CA ALA A 785 30.25 -16.74 21.50
C ALA A 785 31.52 -17.57 21.80
N ARG A 786 31.33 -18.72 22.45
CA ARG A 786 32.38 -19.75 22.65
C ARG A 786 32.15 -20.91 21.68
N GLY A 787 33.22 -21.47 21.11
CA GLY A 787 33.14 -22.51 20.08
C GLY A 787 33.84 -23.79 20.49
N TYR A 788 33.13 -24.91 20.35
CA TYR A 788 33.52 -26.24 20.81
C TYR A 788 33.34 -27.31 19.72
N GLY A 789 34.19 -28.33 19.73
CA GLY A 789 33.98 -29.54 18.93
C GLY A 789 32.74 -30.30 19.42
N LEU A 790 32.01 -30.96 18.53
CA LEU A 790 30.82 -31.73 18.90
C LEU A 790 31.18 -32.93 19.81
N ASP A 791 32.41 -33.43 19.69
CA ASP A 791 33.06 -34.39 20.58
C ASP A 791 33.26 -33.87 22.01
N GLN A 792 33.25 -32.55 22.21
CA GLN A 792 33.37 -31.91 23.53
C GLN A 792 32.01 -31.72 24.23
N LEU A 793 30.88 -31.87 23.51
CA LEU A 793 29.53 -31.68 24.05
C LEU A 793 29.23 -32.58 25.27
N PRO A 794 29.65 -33.87 25.33
CA PRO A 794 29.44 -34.71 26.53
C PRO A 794 30.24 -34.32 27.78
N ASN A 795 31.14 -33.34 27.67
CA ASN A 795 31.94 -32.83 28.79
C ASN A 795 31.57 -31.38 29.15
N TYR A 796 30.49 -30.83 28.58
CA TYR A 796 30.11 -29.44 28.76
C TYR A 796 29.21 -29.25 29.99
N GLN A 797 29.75 -28.58 31.03
CA GLN A 797 29.12 -28.50 32.35
C GLN A 797 28.38 -27.17 32.65
N GLU A 798 28.37 -26.21 31.72
CA GLU A 798 27.70 -24.90 31.94
C GLU A 798 26.18 -24.95 31.69
N GLY A 799 25.65 -26.09 31.22
CA GLY A 799 24.23 -26.29 30.91
C GLY A 799 23.70 -25.39 29.79
N PHE A 800 22.38 -25.26 29.71
CA PHE A 800 21.69 -24.35 28.78
C PHE A 800 20.36 -23.89 29.36
N ASP A 801 19.82 -22.79 28.84
CA ASP A 801 18.40 -22.40 29.00
C ASP A 801 17.60 -22.62 27.71
N VAL A 802 18.27 -22.41 26.56
CA VAL A 802 17.76 -22.75 25.23
C VAL A 802 18.81 -23.60 24.51
N LEU A 803 18.42 -24.80 24.07
CA LEU A 803 19.24 -25.65 23.20
C LEU A 803 18.62 -25.63 21.80
N ILE A 804 19.45 -25.34 20.79
CA ILE A 804 19.05 -25.31 19.39
C ILE A 804 19.89 -26.34 18.63
N ALA A 805 19.24 -27.42 18.20
CA ALA A 805 19.83 -28.42 17.33
C ALA A 805 19.50 -28.08 15.87
N CYS A 806 20.49 -28.19 14.98
CA CYS A 806 20.38 -27.74 13.59
C CYS A 806 21.50 -28.32 12.69
N THR A 807 21.98 -29.51 13.02
CA THR A 807 23.03 -30.18 12.26
C THR A 807 22.46 -30.95 11.07
N GLY A 808 23.35 -31.36 10.16
CA GLY A 808 23.06 -32.35 9.12
C GLY A 808 23.62 -33.72 9.51
N SER A 809 23.31 -34.18 10.72
CA SER A 809 23.68 -35.52 11.18
C SER A 809 22.71 -36.57 10.61
N GLY A 810 23.20 -37.76 10.30
CA GLY A 810 22.35 -38.91 9.97
C GLY A 810 21.86 -39.67 11.20
N ASN A 811 22.41 -39.35 12.37
CA ASN A 811 22.12 -39.95 13.67
C ASN A 811 21.81 -38.84 14.68
N THR A 812 21.01 -39.15 15.69
CA THR A 812 20.76 -38.28 16.85
C THR A 812 22.06 -37.76 17.47
N VAL A 813 22.10 -36.46 17.77
CA VAL A 813 23.23 -35.74 18.36
C VAL A 813 23.07 -35.55 19.87
N VAL A 814 21.83 -35.33 20.34
CA VAL A 814 21.49 -35.20 21.75
C VAL A 814 20.69 -36.44 22.18
N SER A 815 21.39 -37.41 22.78
CA SER A 815 20.76 -38.56 23.44
C SER A 815 20.14 -38.18 24.77
N ARG A 816 19.30 -39.06 25.32
CA ARG A 816 18.70 -38.89 26.65
C ARG A 816 19.73 -38.66 27.75
N ASP A 817 20.74 -39.52 27.84
CA ASP A 817 21.79 -39.41 28.87
C ASP A 817 22.57 -38.08 28.75
N LEU A 818 22.75 -37.57 27.53
CA LEU A 818 23.42 -36.30 27.28
C LEU A 818 22.52 -35.10 27.64
N PHE A 819 21.22 -35.18 27.38
CA PHE A 819 20.26 -34.18 27.82
C PHE A 819 20.18 -34.12 29.36
N ASP A 820 20.08 -35.27 30.03
CA ASP A 820 20.04 -35.35 31.50
C ASP A 820 21.37 -34.82 32.10
N HIS A 821 22.53 -35.09 31.48
CA HIS A 821 23.81 -34.48 31.86
C HIS A 821 23.84 -32.95 31.73
N LEU A 822 23.29 -32.41 30.63
CA LEU A 822 23.27 -30.96 30.37
C LEU A 822 22.24 -30.19 31.20
N CYS A 823 21.19 -30.84 31.70
CA CYS A 823 20.15 -30.21 32.53
C CYS A 823 20.42 -30.32 34.04
N GLY A 824 21.05 -31.41 34.50
CA GLY A 824 21.20 -31.68 35.93
C GLY A 824 19.85 -31.85 36.63
N GLU A 825 19.70 -31.30 37.84
CA GLU A 825 18.47 -31.40 38.63
C GLU A 825 17.41 -30.33 38.28
N GLU A 826 17.73 -29.31 37.47
CA GLU A 826 16.82 -28.18 37.17
C GLU A 826 16.37 -28.14 35.70
N THR A 827 15.12 -28.54 35.50
CA THR A 827 14.49 -28.75 34.17
C THR A 827 13.36 -27.77 33.86
N SER A 828 12.97 -26.92 34.81
CA SER A 828 11.85 -25.98 34.66
C SER A 828 12.24 -24.78 33.79
N GLY A 829 11.48 -24.51 32.72
CA GLY A 829 11.67 -23.33 31.88
C GLY A 829 12.71 -23.48 30.77
N LYS A 830 13.24 -24.70 30.56
CA LYS A 830 14.16 -25.01 29.46
C LYS A 830 13.42 -25.12 28.12
N VAL A 831 14.04 -24.63 27.05
CA VAL A 831 13.50 -24.64 25.69
C VAL A 831 14.38 -25.48 24.76
N LEU A 832 13.78 -26.43 24.06
CA LEU A 832 14.41 -27.23 23.02
C LEU A 832 13.86 -26.83 21.65
N ILE A 833 14.75 -26.52 20.71
CA ILE A 833 14.41 -26.22 19.33
C ILE A 833 15.17 -27.18 18.41
N ASP A 834 14.48 -28.12 17.78
CA ASP A 834 15.10 -29.05 16.82
C ASP A 834 14.75 -28.66 15.37
N LEU A 835 15.75 -28.16 14.65
CA LEU A 835 15.68 -27.71 13.27
C LEU A 835 16.38 -28.69 12.30
N ALA A 836 16.76 -29.89 12.76
CA ALA A 836 17.43 -30.89 11.95
C ALA A 836 16.44 -31.85 11.27
N ILE A 837 16.84 -32.38 10.11
CA ILE A 837 16.15 -33.48 9.40
C ILE A 837 17.22 -34.46 8.91
N PRO A 838 17.27 -35.72 9.42
CA PRO A 838 16.49 -36.24 10.55
C PRO A 838 16.76 -35.50 11.87
N ALA A 839 15.89 -35.69 12.86
CA ALA A 839 15.95 -35.00 14.15
C ALA A 839 17.29 -35.24 14.88
N ASP A 840 17.86 -34.16 15.42
CA ASP A 840 19.11 -34.20 16.19
C ASP A 840 18.85 -34.60 17.66
N ILE A 841 17.64 -34.45 18.19
CA ILE A 841 17.27 -34.76 19.58
C ILE A 841 16.53 -36.10 19.66
N GLU A 842 16.88 -36.93 20.65
CA GLU A 842 16.28 -38.24 20.85
C GLU A 842 14.82 -38.13 21.34
N ALA A 843 13.90 -38.88 20.74
CA ALA A 843 12.49 -38.84 21.12
C ALA A 843 12.24 -39.13 22.61
N SER A 844 13.06 -39.98 23.23
CA SER A 844 12.95 -40.39 24.63
C SER A 844 13.26 -39.26 25.64
N VAL A 845 13.77 -38.11 25.19
CA VAL A 845 13.91 -36.87 25.97
C VAL A 845 12.54 -36.27 26.31
N PHE A 846 11.52 -36.49 25.47
CA PHE A 846 10.20 -35.86 25.60
C PHE A 846 9.19 -36.68 26.43
N ASP A 847 9.52 -37.94 26.80
CA ASP A 847 8.63 -38.86 27.52
C ASP A 847 8.44 -38.53 29.03
N ARG A 848 9.01 -37.42 29.50
CA ARG A 848 9.00 -37.01 30.92
C ARG A 848 7.72 -36.23 31.26
N THR A 849 6.83 -36.83 32.06
CA THR A 849 5.55 -36.22 32.51
C THR A 849 5.69 -35.16 33.60
N ASP A 850 6.89 -34.97 34.16
CA ASP A 850 7.21 -34.04 35.24
C ASP A 850 7.73 -32.66 34.77
N LEU A 851 7.94 -32.47 33.47
CA LEU A 851 8.68 -31.32 32.93
C LEU A 851 7.80 -30.25 32.27
N ARG A 852 8.01 -28.98 32.66
CA ARG A 852 7.61 -27.80 31.87
C ARG A 852 8.66 -27.51 30.79
N LEU A 853 8.91 -28.48 29.93
CA LEU A 853 9.79 -28.37 28.79
C LEU A 853 9.03 -27.75 27.61
N THR A 854 9.57 -26.70 26.98
CA THR A 854 9.00 -26.20 25.72
C THR A 854 9.79 -26.81 24.56
N HIS A 855 9.16 -27.68 23.78
CA HIS A 855 9.73 -28.24 22.56
C HIS A 855 9.16 -27.55 21.34
N ILE A 856 10.01 -27.26 20.34
CA ILE A 856 9.62 -26.76 19.03
C ILE A 856 10.47 -27.52 18.00
N ASN A 857 9.88 -28.50 17.32
CA ASN A 857 10.59 -29.19 16.23
C ASN A 857 10.06 -28.80 14.84
N ILE A 858 10.87 -29.07 13.82
CA ILE A 858 10.53 -28.76 12.44
C ILE A 858 9.33 -29.56 11.92
N GLU A 859 8.99 -30.69 12.53
CA GLU A 859 7.87 -31.56 12.15
C GLU A 859 6.53 -31.09 12.74
N GLU A 860 6.49 -30.52 13.95
CA GLU A 860 5.33 -29.84 14.53
C GLU A 860 5.06 -28.53 13.80
N LEU A 861 6.12 -27.80 13.45
CA LEU A 861 6.05 -26.65 12.54
C LEU A 861 5.57 -27.07 11.15
N ARG A 862 6.01 -28.22 10.63
CA ARG A 862 5.55 -28.78 9.35
C ARG A 862 4.11 -29.26 9.43
N ILE A 863 3.69 -29.96 10.47
CA ILE A 863 2.30 -30.40 10.70
C ILE A 863 1.38 -29.19 10.89
N THR A 864 1.83 -28.16 11.61
CA THR A 864 1.08 -26.90 11.74
C THR A 864 1.02 -26.16 10.40
N ALA A 865 2.12 -26.14 9.63
CA ALA A 865 2.14 -25.55 8.29
C ALA A 865 1.31 -26.35 7.29
N GLU A 866 1.30 -27.68 7.35
CA GLU A 866 0.55 -28.60 6.49
C GLU A 866 -0.93 -28.63 6.87
N LYS A 867 -1.28 -28.53 8.15
CA LYS A 867 -2.65 -28.29 8.61
C LYS A 867 -3.14 -26.93 8.13
N ASN A 868 -2.37 -25.87 8.34
CA ASN A 868 -2.68 -24.55 7.79
C ASN A 868 -2.73 -24.57 6.25
N LEU A 869 -1.89 -25.35 5.57
CA LEU A 869 -1.88 -25.49 4.12
C LEU A 869 -3.09 -26.29 3.64
N HIS A 870 -3.54 -27.30 4.38
CA HIS A 870 -4.71 -28.11 4.07
C HIS A 870 -5.99 -27.32 4.30
N GLU A 871 -6.12 -26.63 5.44
CA GLU A 871 -7.19 -25.67 5.72
C GLU A 871 -7.22 -24.56 4.66
N ARG A 872 -6.07 -23.95 4.34
CA ARG A 872 -5.98 -22.97 3.24
C ARG A 872 -6.27 -23.57 1.87
N SER A 873 -5.94 -24.84 1.60
CA SER A 873 -6.22 -25.49 0.31
C SER A 873 -7.69 -25.85 0.15
N GLN A 874 -8.41 -26.08 1.25
CA GLN A 874 -9.88 -26.16 1.24
C GLN A 874 -10.51 -24.78 1.00
N GLU A 875 -9.88 -23.71 1.50
CA GLU A 875 -10.25 -22.34 1.14
C GLU A 875 -9.74 -21.92 -0.26
N ILE A 876 -8.76 -22.60 -0.87
CA ILE A 876 -8.27 -22.28 -2.23
C ILE A 876 -9.41 -22.43 -3.22
N SER A 877 -10.20 -23.51 -3.22
CA SER A 877 -11.30 -23.66 -4.17
C SER A 877 -12.40 -22.60 -3.99
N LYS A 878 -12.65 -22.12 -2.76
CA LYS A 878 -13.58 -21.01 -2.50
C LYS A 878 -12.97 -19.66 -2.90
N CYS A 879 -11.67 -19.48 -2.70
CA CYS A 879 -10.93 -18.32 -3.17
C CYS A 879 -10.81 -18.31 -4.69
N GLU A 880 -10.75 -19.47 -5.34
CA GLU A 880 -10.80 -19.65 -6.79
C GLU A 880 -12.19 -19.31 -7.30
N GLU A 881 -13.28 -19.77 -6.68
CA GLU A 881 -14.64 -19.30 -6.99
C GLU A 881 -14.78 -17.78 -6.80
N ILE A 882 -14.33 -17.21 -5.67
CA ILE A 882 -14.38 -15.76 -5.40
C ILE A 882 -13.45 -14.98 -6.35
N VAL A 883 -12.35 -15.57 -6.81
CA VAL A 883 -11.44 -14.97 -7.80
C VAL A 883 -12.01 -15.13 -9.21
N GLU A 884 -12.76 -16.18 -9.54
CA GLU A 884 -13.47 -16.31 -10.82
C GLU A 884 -14.68 -15.36 -10.87
N GLU A 885 -15.47 -15.25 -9.80
CA GLU A 885 -16.51 -14.23 -9.64
C GLU A 885 -15.89 -12.83 -9.69
N GLY A 886 -14.79 -12.61 -8.98
CA GLY A 886 -14.04 -11.34 -8.97
C GLY A 886 -13.35 -11.03 -10.29
N ILE A 887 -12.92 -12.03 -11.07
CA ILE A 887 -12.40 -11.87 -12.43
C ILE A 887 -13.55 -11.51 -13.36
N ALA A 888 -14.70 -12.17 -13.27
CA ALA A 888 -15.88 -11.84 -14.08
C ALA A 888 -16.41 -10.42 -13.77
N GLU A 889 -16.49 -10.06 -12.49
CA GLU A 889 -16.86 -8.72 -12.04
C GLU A 889 -15.81 -7.68 -12.46
N PHE A 890 -14.52 -7.99 -12.34
CA PHE A 890 -13.43 -7.11 -12.78
C PHE A 890 -13.35 -6.97 -14.30
N GLU A 891 -13.59 -8.03 -15.07
CA GLU A 891 -13.71 -7.97 -16.53
C GLU A 891 -14.86 -7.06 -16.94
N GLN A 892 -16.00 -7.17 -16.26
CA GLN A 892 -17.18 -6.33 -16.48
C GLN A 892 -16.85 -4.86 -16.15
N ILE A 893 -16.31 -4.58 -14.96
CA ILE A 893 -15.86 -3.25 -14.52
C ILE A 893 -14.78 -2.70 -15.47
N HIS A 894 -13.87 -3.54 -15.98
CA HIS A 894 -12.80 -3.11 -16.86
C HIS A 894 -13.32 -2.73 -18.26
N LYS A 895 -14.24 -3.53 -18.83
CA LYS A 895 -14.97 -3.21 -20.06
C LYS A 895 -15.70 -1.87 -19.94
N GLU A 896 -16.32 -1.61 -18.78
CA GLU A 896 -17.03 -0.35 -18.50
C GLU A 896 -16.06 0.86 -18.32
N ARG A 897 -14.92 0.68 -17.64
CA ARG A 897 -13.92 1.74 -17.40
C ARG A 897 -13.20 2.26 -18.64
N VAL A 898 -13.03 1.47 -19.69
CA VAL A 898 -12.43 1.93 -20.97
C VAL A 898 -13.25 3.09 -21.57
N VAL A 899 -14.58 3.01 -21.45
CA VAL A 899 -15.49 4.05 -21.94
C VAL A 899 -15.58 5.23 -20.97
N GLU A 900 -15.53 4.97 -19.66
CA GLU A 900 -15.50 6.01 -18.61
C GLU A 900 -14.31 6.99 -18.79
N LEU A 901 -13.11 6.45 -19.04
CA LEU A 901 -11.90 7.27 -19.23
C LEU A 901 -11.96 8.09 -20.52
N ALA A 902 -12.48 7.53 -21.62
CA ALA A 902 -12.72 8.27 -22.86
C ALA A 902 -13.75 9.41 -22.67
N MET A 903 -14.76 9.21 -21.82
CA MET A 903 -15.76 10.24 -21.47
C MET A 903 -15.20 11.35 -20.58
N ARG A 904 -14.19 11.06 -19.76
CA ARG A 904 -13.56 12.03 -18.85
C ARG A 904 -12.73 13.10 -19.58
N GLU A 905 -12.17 12.73 -20.73
CA GLU A 905 -11.31 13.60 -21.55
C GLU A 905 -12.07 14.57 -22.47
N ILE A 906 -13.31 14.26 -22.85
CA ILE A 906 -14.11 15.10 -23.77
C ILE A 906 -14.37 16.51 -23.19
N PRO A 907 -14.82 16.68 -21.93
CA PRO A 907 -14.97 18.01 -21.32
C PRO A 907 -13.67 18.81 -21.28
N ARG A 908 -12.52 18.14 -21.04
CA ARG A 908 -11.19 18.76 -21.00
C ARG A 908 -10.81 19.31 -22.38
N LYS A 909 -10.89 18.47 -23.43
CA LYS A 909 -10.59 18.88 -24.82
C LYS A 909 -11.52 20.01 -25.31
N VAL A 910 -12.80 19.99 -24.97
CA VAL A 910 -13.75 21.08 -25.32
C VAL A 910 -13.36 22.40 -24.64
N LYS A 911 -12.91 22.35 -23.37
CA LYS A 911 -12.45 23.54 -22.63
C LYS A 911 -11.13 24.09 -23.19
N GLU A 912 -10.19 23.24 -23.57
CA GLU A 912 -8.92 23.63 -24.20
C GLU A 912 -9.13 24.28 -25.58
N ILE A 913 -10.03 23.73 -26.40
CA ILE A 913 -10.43 24.33 -27.69
C ILE A 913 -11.04 25.73 -27.48
N ARG A 914 -11.87 25.91 -26.43
CA ARG A 914 -12.44 27.20 -26.05
C ARG A 914 -11.37 28.21 -25.64
N GLU A 915 -10.46 27.84 -24.74
CA GLU A 915 -9.39 28.74 -24.26
C GLU A 915 -8.49 29.16 -25.43
N LYS A 916 -8.13 28.23 -26.33
CA LYS A 916 -7.35 28.52 -27.54
C LYS A 916 -8.09 29.44 -28.53
N ALA A 917 -9.38 29.22 -28.77
CA ALA A 917 -10.17 30.09 -29.65
C ALA A 917 -10.33 31.52 -29.09
N MET A 918 -10.58 31.65 -27.78
CA MET A 918 -10.73 32.94 -27.10
C MET A 918 -9.44 33.75 -27.05
N THR A 919 -8.30 33.09 -26.82
CA THR A 919 -6.98 33.75 -26.70
C THR A 919 -6.28 34.01 -28.04
N THR A 920 -6.53 33.17 -29.05
CA THR A 920 -5.75 33.19 -30.31
C THR A 920 -6.52 33.76 -31.50
N VAL A 921 -7.82 33.47 -31.62
CA VAL A 921 -8.60 33.81 -32.83
C VAL A 921 -9.35 35.12 -32.67
N TYR A 922 -10.08 35.30 -31.57
CA TYR A 922 -11.00 36.42 -31.38
C TYR A 922 -10.52 37.52 -30.42
N ALA A 923 -9.28 37.44 -29.91
CA ALA A 923 -8.81 38.29 -28.80
C ALA A 923 -9.02 39.80 -29.02
N LYS A 924 -8.61 40.34 -30.19
CA LYS A 924 -8.77 41.77 -30.53
C LYS A 924 -10.22 42.20 -30.70
N GLU A 925 -11.06 41.32 -31.24
CA GLU A 925 -12.48 41.61 -31.51
C GLU A 925 -13.28 41.54 -30.21
N ILE A 926 -12.97 40.58 -29.34
CA ILE A 926 -13.55 40.46 -28.00
C ILE A 926 -13.15 41.64 -27.13
N GLU A 927 -11.91 42.15 -27.17
CA GLU A 927 -11.54 43.36 -26.43
C GLU A 927 -12.46 44.55 -26.74
N SER A 928 -12.84 44.73 -28.02
CA SER A 928 -13.71 45.81 -28.49
C SER A 928 -15.19 45.70 -28.10
N LEU A 929 -15.66 44.53 -27.63
CA LEU A 929 -17.05 44.35 -27.20
C LEU A 929 -17.34 45.07 -25.88
N ASP A 930 -18.54 45.65 -25.77
CA ASP A 930 -19.04 46.22 -24.53
C ASP A 930 -19.26 45.12 -23.44
N PRO A 931 -19.35 45.48 -22.15
CA PRO A 931 -19.51 44.50 -21.07
C PRO A 931 -20.75 43.62 -21.19
N GLN A 932 -21.85 44.14 -21.73
CA GLN A 932 -23.12 43.44 -21.86
C GLN A 932 -23.05 42.40 -23.00
N SER A 933 -22.45 42.76 -24.13
CA SER A 933 -22.14 41.82 -25.23
C SER A 933 -21.15 40.73 -24.82
N LYS A 934 -20.12 41.07 -24.02
CA LYS A 934 -19.20 40.07 -23.42
C LYS A 934 -19.93 39.08 -22.52
N GLU A 935 -20.90 39.54 -21.74
CA GLU A 935 -21.68 38.67 -20.86
C GLU A 935 -22.62 37.74 -21.66
N VAL A 936 -23.25 38.24 -22.73
CA VAL A 936 -24.08 37.42 -23.64
C VAL A 936 -23.22 36.38 -24.37
N LEU A 937 -22.05 36.76 -24.90
CA LEU A 937 -21.13 35.83 -25.55
C LEU A 937 -20.69 34.70 -24.60
N ASN A 938 -20.32 35.04 -23.35
CA ASN A 938 -19.99 34.05 -22.33
C ASN A 938 -21.17 33.11 -22.01
N LYS A 939 -22.41 33.63 -21.91
CA LYS A 939 -23.61 32.81 -21.69
C LYS A 939 -23.89 31.86 -22.86
N VAL A 940 -23.71 32.31 -24.11
CA VAL A 940 -23.88 31.47 -25.31
C VAL A 940 -22.79 30.38 -25.37
N ILE A 941 -21.53 30.72 -25.08
CA ILE A 941 -20.42 29.74 -25.05
C ILE A 941 -20.67 28.68 -23.96
N SER A 942 -21.02 29.07 -22.73
CA SER A 942 -21.35 28.11 -21.67
C SER A 942 -22.63 27.31 -21.94
N TYR A 943 -23.55 27.81 -22.77
CA TYR A 943 -24.69 27.02 -23.24
C TYR A 943 -24.28 25.95 -24.27
N LEU A 944 -23.40 26.29 -25.22
CA LEU A 944 -22.82 25.33 -26.18
C LEU A 944 -21.99 24.26 -25.46
N GLU A 945 -21.15 24.66 -24.50
CA GLU A 945 -20.38 23.76 -23.63
C GLU A 945 -21.28 22.73 -22.92
N LYS A 946 -22.38 23.19 -22.30
CA LYS A 946 -23.39 22.31 -21.69
C LYS A 946 -24.12 21.42 -22.71
N LYS A 947 -24.32 21.89 -23.95
CA LYS A 947 -25.02 21.16 -25.02
C LYS A 947 -24.20 19.99 -25.58
N TYR A 948 -22.89 20.17 -25.76
CA TYR A 948 -22.00 19.09 -26.23
C TYR A 948 -21.75 18.01 -25.17
N ILE A 949 -21.72 18.38 -23.87
CA ILE A 949 -21.47 17.44 -22.78
C ILE A 949 -22.72 16.59 -22.43
N SER A 950 -23.94 17.14 -22.49
CA SER A 950 -25.06 16.58 -21.71
C SER A 950 -26.06 15.65 -22.41
N VAL A 951 -26.02 15.50 -23.74
CA VAL A 951 -27.07 14.81 -24.52
C VAL A 951 -26.66 13.40 -25.02
N PRO A 952 -25.52 13.16 -25.69
CA PRO A 952 -25.22 11.83 -26.26
C PRO A 952 -24.83 10.78 -25.21
N MET A 953 -24.31 11.19 -24.05
CA MET A 953 -23.69 10.27 -23.08
C MET A 953 -24.70 9.46 -22.24
N LYS A 954 -25.97 9.88 -22.13
CA LYS A 954 -26.89 9.34 -21.12
C LYS A 954 -27.68 8.10 -21.54
N MET A 955 -28.18 8.04 -22.78
CA MET A 955 -29.00 6.89 -23.24
C MET A 955 -28.12 5.73 -23.75
N ALA A 956 -26.88 6.03 -24.17
CA ALA A 956 -25.97 5.02 -24.70
C ALA A 956 -25.51 3.98 -23.66
N ARG A 957 -25.55 4.30 -22.35
CA ARG A 957 -25.06 3.39 -21.29
C ARG A 957 -26.02 2.22 -21.04
N GLU A 958 -27.32 2.48 -20.96
CA GLU A 958 -28.34 1.41 -20.79
C GLU A 958 -28.36 0.50 -22.03
N ALA A 959 -28.33 1.07 -23.23
CA ALA A 959 -28.22 0.30 -24.48
C ALA A 959 -26.90 -0.50 -24.59
N ARG A 960 -25.77 0.01 -24.09
CA ARG A 960 -24.48 -0.70 -24.06
C ARG A 960 -24.48 -1.91 -23.12
N HIS A 961 -25.14 -1.83 -21.97
CA HIS A 961 -25.29 -2.99 -21.07
C HIS A 961 -26.05 -4.13 -21.76
N ILE A 962 -27.15 -3.80 -22.46
CA ILE A 962 -27.92 -4.78 -23.25
C ILE A 962 -27.11 -5.32 -24.43
N LYS A 963 -26.38 -4.46 -25.15
CA LYS A 963 -25.43 -4.89 -26.20
C LYS A 963 -24.41 -5.89 -25.66
N SER A 964 -23.77 -5.62 -24.52
CA SER A 964 -22.78 -6.54 -23.93
C SER A 964 -23.40 -7.90 -23.56
N LYS A 965 -24.64 -7.93 -23.07
CA LYS A 965 -25.36 -9.19 -22.80
C LYS A 965 -25.71 -9.95 -24.09
N LEU A 966 -26.06 -9.25 -25.17
CA LEU A 966 -26.35 -9.85 -26.47
C LEU A 966 -25.09 -10.37 -27.18
N GLU A 967 -23.98 -9.62 -27.12
CA GLU A 967 -22.69 -10.02 -27.67
C GLU A 967 -22.12 -11.23 -26.92
N GLY A 968 -22.29 -11.30 -25.60
CA GLY A 968 -21.96 -12.49 -24.80
C GLY A 968 -22.80 -13.74 -25.14
N LEU A 969 -23.97 -13.56 -25.77
CA LEU A 969 -24.79 -14.65 -26.32
C LEU A 969 -24.45 -14.97 -27.79
N GLY A 970 -23.43 -14.33 -28.37
CA GLY A 970 -22.96 -14.56 -29.74
C GLY A 970 -23.66 -13.72 -30.81
N HIS A 971 -24.43 -12.69 -30.44
CA HIS A 971 -25.12 -11.82 -31.39
C HIS A 971 -24.36 -10.51 -31.62
N ALA A 972 -24.05 -10.18 -32.88
CA ALA A 972 -23.48 -8.87 -33.22
C ALA A 972 -24.56 -7.77 -33.09
N VAL A 973 -24.24 -6.67 -32.39
CA VAL A 973 -25.22 -5.62 -32.05
C VAL A 973 -24.71 -4.22 -32.34
N GLU A 974 -25.48 -3.44 -33.11
CA GLU A 974 -25.29 -2.01 -33.35
C GLU A 974 -26.23 -1.18 -32.46
N ILE A 975 -25.78 -0.02 -31.98
CA ILE A 975 -26.61 0.90 -31.18
C ILE A 975 -26.97 2.14 -32.00
N LYS A 976 -28.25 2.23 -32.38
CA LYS A 976 -28.82 3.41 -33.04
C LYS A 976 -29.34 4.40 -31.98
N ILE A 977 -28.90 5.66 -32.03
CA ILE A 977 -29.38 6.71 -31.13
C ILE A 977 -30.52 7.49 -31.80
N ILE A 978 -31.74 7.29 -31.32
CA ILE A 978 -32.95 8.00 -31.75
C ILE A 978 -33.26 9.10 -30.72
N LYS A 979 -33.62 10.31 -31.18
CA LYS A 979 -33.97 11.45 -30.32
C LYS A 979 -35.48 11.67 -30.32
N THR A 980 -36.07 11.76 -29.14
CA THR A 980 -37.53 11.97 -29.00
C THR A 980 -37.88 13.46 -29.01
N GLN A 981 -39.13 13.82 -29.31
CA GLN A 981 -39.61 15.20 -29.13
C GLN A 981 -39.45 15.69 -27.67
N GLY A 982 -39.58 14.79 -26.70
CA GLY A 982 -39.34 15.07 -25.28
C GLY A 982 -37.92 15.51 -24.93
N ASP A 983 -36.91 15.04 -25.67
CA ASP A 983 -35.52 15.48 -25.48
C ASP A 983 -35.26 16.89 -26.04
N ILE A 984 -36.03 17.27 -27.06
CA ILE A 984 -35.87 18.51 -27.85
C ILE A 984 -36.59 19.69 -27.18
N ILE A 985 -37.77 19.48 -26.60
CA ILE A 985 -38.66 20.56 -26.13
C ILE A 985 -38.64 20.70 -24.60
N GLN A 986 -37.63 21.40 -24.08
CA GLN A 986 -37.37 21.49 -22.63
C GLN A 986 -38.04 22.68 -21.88
N HIS A 987 -38.86 23.49 -22.57
CA HIS A 987 -39.30 24.83 -22.09
C HIS A 987 -40.82 25.04 -21.97
N LEU A 988 -41.66 24.04 -22.30
CA LEU A 988 -43.12 24.09 -22.11
C LEU A 988 -43.56 23.51 -20.74
N SER A 989 -44.81 23.74 -20.34
CA SER A 989 -45.39 23.17 -19.10
C SER A 989 -45.94 21.76 -19.34
N PHE A 990 -45.70 20.84 -18.40
CA PHE A 990 -46.30 19.51 -18.44
C PHE A 990 -47.84 19.57 -18.51
N ASP A 991 -48.45 20.53 -17.81
CA ASP A 991 -49.91 20.77 -17.79
C ASP A 991 -50.47 21.32 -19.12
N LYS A 992 -49.60 21.55 -20.12
CA LYS A 992 -49.97 21.94 -21.49
C LYS A 992 -49.45 20.96 -22.55
N MET A 993 -48.90 19.82 -22.14
CA MET A 993 -48.44 18.75 -23.03
C MET A 993 -49.44 17.58 -23.00
N GLU A 994 -50.64 17.78 -23.56
CA GLU A 994 -51.56 16.67 -23.80
C GLU A 994 -51.10 15.84 -25.02
N GLY A 995 -50.73 14.58 -24.79
CA GLY A 995 -50.41 13.64 -25.86
C GLY A 995 -49.78 12.34 -25.36
N LYS A 996 -50.31 11.19 -25.79
CA LYS A 996 -49.72 9.86 -25.55
C LYS A 996 -48.36 9.72 -26.25
N GLY A 997 -47.40 9.04 -25.60
CA GLY A 997 -46.14 8.56 -26.17
C GLY A 997 -44.98 9.56 -26.25
N PHE A 998 -45.02 10.71 -25.57
CA PHE A 998 -44.09 11.84 -25.78
C PHE A 998 -42.57 11.54 -25.60
N PHE A 999 -42.21 10.40 -24.99
CA PHE A 999 -40.83 9.93 -24.78
C PHE A 999 -40.55 8.53 -25.36
N THR A 1000 -41.51 7.89 -26.03
CA THR A 1000 -41.37 6.51 -26.54
C THR A 1000 -41.80 6.35 -28.00
N LYS A 1001 -42.66 7.24 -28.50
CA LYS A 1001 -43.29 7.17 -29.83
C LYS A 1001 -42.29 7.09 -30.99
N GLU A 1002 -41.17 7.78 -30.93
CA GLU A 1002 -40.13 7.68 -31.96
C GLU A 1002 -39.43 6.32 -31.96
N LEU A 1003 -39.24 5.69 -30.79
CA LEU A 1003 -38.66 4.34 -30.69
C LEU A 1003 -39.66 3.27 -31.17
N GLU A 1004 -40.93 3.41 -30.76
CA GLU A 1004 -42.03 2.54 -31.20
C GLU A 1004 -42.23 2.61 -32.72
N LYS A 1005 -42.15 3.81 -33.32
CA LYS A 1005 -42.20 4.00 -34.77
C LYS A 1005 -41.04 3.29 -35.48
N GLU A 1006 -39.82 3.45 -34.99
CA GLU A 1006 -38.62 2.87 -35.62
C GLU A 1006 -38.58 1.33 -35.51
N LEU A 1007 -39.18 0.75 -34.45
CA LEU A 1007 -39.45 -0.69 -34.32
C LEU A 1007 -40.45 -1.20 -35.37
N LEU A 1008 -41.56 -0.49 -35.55
CA LEU A 1008 -42.63 -0.83 -36.51
C LEU A 1008 -42.21 -0.60 -37.97
N GLU A 1009 -41.30 0.33 -38.24
CA GLU A 1009 -40.71 0.56 -39.56
C GLU A 1009 -39.49 -0.34 -39.85
N GLU A 1010 -39.23 -1.35 -39.01
CA GLU A 1010 -38.12 -2.32 -39.11
C GLU A 1010 -36.72 -1.69 -39.16
N THR A 1011 -36.58 -0.44 -38.71
CA THR A 1011 -35.31 0.29 -38.72
C THR A 1011 -34.46 0.11 -37.46
N ILE A 1012 -35.01 -0.60 -36.46
CA ILE A 1012 -34.35 -1.21 -35.29
C ILE A 1012 -35.05 -2.53 -34.94
N ASP A 1013 -34.32 -3.46 -34.32
CA ASP A 1013 -34.85 -4.78 -33.88
C ASP A 1013 -35.28 -4.82 -32.40
N LEU A 1014 -34.78 -3.88 -31.60
CA LEU A 1014 -34.96 -3.84 -30.15
C LEU A 1014 -34.91 -2.40 -29.65
N ALA A 1015 -35.87 -2.01 -28.82
CA ALA A 1015 -35.82 -0.77 -28.06
C ALA A 1015 -35.67 -1.05 -26.56
N VAL A 1016 -34.85 -0.23 -25.89
CA VAL A 1016 -34.51 -0.35 -24.47
C VAL A 1016 -35.16 0.81 -23.72
N HIS A 1017 -36.03 0.52 -22.75
CA HIS A 1017 -36.79 1.53 -22.02
C HIS A 1017 -36.60 1.40 -20.51
N SER A 1018 -36.64 2.53 -19.79
CA SER A 1018 -36.93 2.51 -18.35
C SER A 1018 -38.40 2.13 -18.13
N PHE A 1019 -38.65 0.98 -17.50
CA PHE A 1019 -39.96 0.32 -17.56
C PHE A 1019 -41.10 1.13 -16.88
N LYS A 1020 -40.76 1.94 -15.89
CA LYS A 1020 -41.68 2.89 -15.25
C LYS A 1020 -42.22 3.98 -16.20
N ASP A 1021 -41.47 4.33 -17.25
CA ASP A 1021 -41.73 5.46 -18.15
C ASP A 1021 -42.44 5.02 -19.45
N LEU A 1022 -42.60 3.71 -19.68
CA LEU A 1022 -43.43 3.14 -20.74
C LEU A 1022 -44.93 3.32 -20.46
N GLU A 1023 -45.75 3.43 -21.52
CA GLU A 1023 -47.21 3.39 -21.41
C GLU A 1023 -47.71 1.97 -21.06
N THR A 1024 -48.95 1.86 -20.55
CA THR A 1024 -49.56 0.56 -20.18
C THR A 1024 -50.19 -0.16 -21.38
N ASN A 1025 -50.46 0.56 -22.47
CA ASN A 1025 -50.97 0.04 -23.72
C ASN A 1025 -49.98 0.41 -24.83
N PHE A 1026 -49.46 -0.58 -25.55
CA PHE A 1026 -48.54 -0.36 -26.67
C PHE A 1026 -49.30 -0.24 -28.00
N PRO A 1027 -48.67 0.32 -29.05
CA PRO A 1027 -49.16 0.16 -30.42
C PRO A 1027 -49.34 -1.32 -30.80
N GLU A 1028 -50.35 -1.61 -31.61
CA GLU A 1028 -50.62 -2.96 -32.12
C GLU A 1028 -49.40 -3.49 -32.88
N GLY A 1029 -48.96 -4.72 -32.55
CA GLY A 1029 -47.74 -5.33 -33.10
C GLY A 1029 -46.46 -5.11 -32.30
N LEU A 1030 -46.48 -4.43 -31.14
CA LEU A 1030 -45.31 -4.31 -30.24
C LEU A 1030 -45.54 -4.98 -28.88
N THR A 1031 -44.51 -5.61 -28.32
CA THR A 1031 -44.57 -6.30 -27.02
C THR A 1031 -43.28 -6.18 -26.20
N ILE A 1032 -43.38 -6.35 -24.88
CA ILE A 1032 -42.21 -6.44 -23.98
C ILE A 1032 -41.80 -7.90 -23.87
N ALA A 1033 -40.64 -8.24 -24.43
CA ALA A 1033 -40.16 -9.63 -24.48
C ALA A 1033 -39.16 -10.00 -23.36
N ALA A 1034 -38.55 -9.00 -22.70
CA ALA A 1034 -37.70 -9.23 -21.53
C ALA A 1034 -37.68 -8.04 -20.57
N VAL A 1035 -37.46 -8.33 -19.29
CA VAL A 1035 -37.10 -7.37 -18.24
C VAL A 1035 -35.77 -7.81 -17.64
N THR A 1036 -34.83 -6.89 -17.45
CA THR A 1036 -33.51 -7.20 -16.87
C THR A 1036 -33.48 -7.08 -15.35
N ASP A 1037 -32.32 -7.32 -14.75
CA ASP A 1037 -32.05 -7.06 -13.34
C ASP A 1037 -32.49 -5.65 -12.91
N ARG A 1038 -33.05 -5.54 -11.69
CA ARG A 1038 -33.65 -4.31 -11.17
C ARG A 1038 -32.62 -3.51 -10.36
N ALA A 1039 -32.25 -2.33 -10.87
CA ALA A 1039 -31.47 -1.34 -10.12
C ALA A 1039 -32.26 -0.84 -8.90
N ASN A 1040 -31.57 -0.26 -7.90
CA ASN A 1040 -32.15 0.10 -6.60
C ASN A 1040 -33.48 0.90 -6.75
N PRO A 1041 -34.63 0.31 -6.39
CA PRO A 1041 -35.95 0.86 -6.71
C PRO A 1041 -36.31 2.06 -5.82
N ARG A 1042 -35.59 2.26 -4.71
CA ARG A 1042 -35.85 3.30 -3.71
C ARG A 1042 -35.79 4.70 -4.30
N ASP A 1043 -36.49 5.64 -3.66
CA ASP A 1043 -36.22 7.07 -3.86
C ASP A 1043 -35.14 7.55 -2.87
N VAL A 1044 -34.52 8.69 -3.19
CA VAL A 1044 -33.46 9.30 -2.40
C VAL A 1044 -33.71 10.80 -2.23
N LEU A 1045 -33.54 11.26 -0.99
CA LEU A 1045 -33.58 12.66 -0.59
C LEU A 1045 -32.15 13.17 -0.48
N LEU A 1046 -31.80 14.13 -1.35
CA LEU A 1046 -30.51 14.81 -1.31
C LEU A 1046 -30.69 16.12 -0.54
N ILE A 1047 -29.91 16.33 0.53
CA ILE A 1047 -30.04 17.47 1.44
C ILE A 1047 -28.72 18.26 1.42
N ARG A 1048 -28.79 19.61 1.38
CA ARG A 1048 -27.59 20.43 1.64
C ARG A 1048 -27.12 20.20 3.08
N LYS A 1049 -25.82 20.00 3.32
CA LYS A 1049 -25.28 19.72 4.68
C LYS A 1049 -25.71 20.74 5.76
N ALA A 1050 -25.94 22.00 5.39
CA ALA A 1050 -26.47 23.04 6.29
C ALA A 1050 -27.92 22.79 6.78
N ASN A 1051 -28.68 21.95 6.09
CA ASN A 1051 -30.09 21.64 6.33
C ASN A 1051 -30.34 20.25 6.92
N VAL A 1052 -29.26 19.56 7.31
CA VAL A 1052 -29.32 18.25 7.96
C VAL A 1052 -29.65 18.41 9.43
N ASP A 1053 -30.53 17.56 9.93
CA ASP A 1053 -30.82 17.38 11.35
C ASP A 1053 -31.19 15.91 11.60
N THR A 1054 -30.25 15.15 12.16
CA THR A 1054 -30.39 13.71 12.42
C THR A 1054 -31.32 13.37 13.58
N SER A 1055 -31.86 14.37 14.28
CA SER A 1055 -32.95 14.16 15.26
C SER A 1055 -34.33 14.17 14.60
N GLN A 1056 -34.43 14.70 13.39
CA GLN A 1056 -35.67 14.83 12.63
C GLN A 1056 -35.83 13.70 11.61
N LYS A 1057 -37.07 13.34 11.31
CA LYS A 1057 -37.37 12.24 10.38
C LYS A 1057 -36.82 12.53 8.98
N TRP A 1058 -36.07 11.57 8.44
CA TRP A 1058 -35.33 11.64 7.17
C TRP A 1058 -34.15 12.63 7.16
N ASP A 1059 -33.54 12.88 8.32
CA ASP A 1059 -32.36 13.74 8.53
C ASP A 1059 -32.55 15.20 8.08
N LEU A 1060 -33.79 15.66 7.93
CA LEU A 1060 -34.15 16.94 7.31
C LEU A 1060 -34.73 17.90 8.35
N LYS A 1061 -34.19 19.13 8.43
CA LYS A 1061 -34.71 20.18 9.33
C LYS A 1061 -36.20 20.48 9.15
N GLU A 1062 -36.79 21.16 10.13
CA GLU A 1062 -38.19 21.62 10.10
C GLU A 1062 -38.45 22.70 9.04
N ASN A 1063 -39.66 22.72 8.48
CA ASN A 1063 -40.14 23.67 7.47
C ASN A 1063 -39.28 23.80 6.18
N PRO A 1064 -38.66 22.72 5.65
CA PRO A 1064 -37.70 22.78 4.54
C PRO A 1064 -38.40 23.01 3.19
N LEU A 1065 -37.71 23.61 2.22
CA LEU A 1065 -38.17 23.66 0.84
C LEU A 1065 -37.65 22.45 0.03
N VAL A 1066 -38.53 21.52 -0.34
CA VAL A 1066 -38.19 20.28 -1.04
C VAL A 1066 -38.60 20.32 -2.50
N GLY A 1067 -37.66 20.06 -3.41
CA GLY A 1067 -37.92 20.01 -4.85
C GLY A 1067 -38.41 18.64 -5.34
N THR A 1068 -39.66 18.54 -5.80
CA THR A 1068 -40.15 17.38 -6.57
C THR A 1068 -41.40 17.69 -7.40
N SER A 1069 -41.36 17.38 -8.71
CA SER A 1069 -42.55 17.46 -9.60
C SER A 1069 -43.37 16.17 -9.68
N SER A 1070 -43.02 15.10 -8.95
CA SER A 1070 -43.78 13.85 -9.00
C SER A 1070 -44.94 13.86 -8.00
N ALA A 1071 -46.17 13.75 -8.49
CA ALA A 1071 -47.38 13.72 -7.67
C ALA A 1071 -47.33 12.64 -6.57
N ARG A 1072 -46.91 11.41 -6.91
CA ARG A 1072 -46.64 10.30 -5.97
C ARG A 1072 -45.69 10.70 -4.83
N ARG A 1073 -44.65 11.47 -5.12
CA ARG A 1073 -43.68 11.93 -4.11
C ARG A 1073 -44.27 13.03 -3.23
N LYS A 1074 -45.07 13.93 -3.81
CA LYS A 1074 -45.74 15.01 -3.06
C LYS A 1074 -46.63 14.44 -1.95
N ILE A 1075 -47.53 13.51 -2.29
CA ILE A 1075 -48.46 12.90 -1.31
C ILE A 1075 -47.74 12.16 -0.17
N GLN A 1076 -46.66 11.43 -0.47
CA GLN A 1076 -45.91 10.67 0.55
C GLN A 1076 -45.01 11.56 1.41
N LEU A 1077 -44.40 12.61 0.84
CA LEU A 1077 -43.69 13.62 1.63
C LEU A 1077 -44.66 14.30 2.61
N MET A 1078 -45.81 14.79 2.15
CA MET A 1078 -46.79 15.46 3.02
C MET A 1078 -47.37 14.53 4.10
N LYS A 1079 -47.55 13.24 3.80
CA LYS A 1079 -48.02 12.24 4.77
C LYS A 1079 -47.07 12.09 5.97
N HIS A 1080 -45.78 11.97 5.70
CA HIS A 1080 -44.77 11.66 6.72
C HIS A 1080 -44.08 12.89 7.31
N ARG A 1081 -44.12 14.02 6.60
CA ARG A 1081 -43.56 15.33 6.99
C ARG A 1081 -44.52 16.45 6.57
N PRO A 1082 -45.60 16.70 7.31
CA PRO A 1082 -46.59 17.74 6.99
C PRO A 1082 -46.04 19.17 7.00
N ASP A 1083 -44.85 19.38 7.60
CA ASP A 1083 -44.15 20.66 7.67
C ASP A 1083 -43.35 20.99 6.39
N VAL A 1084 -43.16 20.02 5.49
CA VAL A 1084 -42.38 20.23 4.26
C VAL A 1084 -43.13 21.14 3.27
N ARG A 1085 -42.44 22.16 2.78
CA ARG A 1085 -42.91 22.98 1.65
C ARG A 1085 -42.39 22.37 0.36
N ILE A 1086 -43.27 22.08 -0.61
CA ILE A 1086 -42.88 21.38 -1.84
C ILE A 1086 -43.07 22.27 -3.07
N ASP A 1087 -41.99 22.45 -3.83
CA ASP A 1087 -41.99 23.18 -5.10
C ASP A 1087 -41.58 22.28 -6.29
N ASP A 1088 -42.07 22.63 -7.48
CA ASP A 1088 -41.77 21.88 -8.71
C ASP A 1088 -40.34 22.10 -9.21
N ILE A 1089 -39.62 21.00 -9.45
CA ILE A 1089 -38.24 21.03 -9.94
C ILE A 1089 -38.08 20.41 -11.33
N ARG A 1090 -37.86 21.27 -12.32
CA ARG A 1090 -37.65 20.89 -13.73
C ARG A 1090 -36.17 20.74 -14.11
N GLY A 1091 -35.91 19.94 -15.15
CA GLY A 1091 -34.58 19.59 -15.66
C GLY A 1091 -34.27 18.10 -15.52
N ASN A 1092 -33.12 17.67 -16.05
CA ASN A 1092 -32.58 16.33 -15.82
C ASN A 1092 -31.85 16.25 -14.47
N VAL A 1093 -31.46 15.04 -14.01
CA VAL A 1093 -30.87 14.82 -12.67
C VAL A 1093 -29.71 15.79 -12.33
N PRO A 1094 -28.65 15.94 -13.15
CA PRO A 1094 -27.60 16.94 -12.90
C PRO A 1094 -28.13 18.39 -12.82
N THR A 1095 -29.10 18.78 -13.65
CA THR A 1095 -29.73 20.11 -13.54
C THR A 1095 -30.46 20.27 -12.21
N ARG A 1096 -31.11 19.23 -11.68
CA ARG A 1096 -31.81 19.25 -10.39
C ARG A 1096 -30.83 19.30 -9.21
N VAL A 1097 -29.76 18.52 -9.25
CA VAL A 1097 -28.70 18.52 -8.22
C VAL A 1097 -27.98 19.87 -8.18
N ASN A 1098 -27.72 20.50 -9.32
CA ASN A 1098 -27.14 21.84 -9.34
C ASN A 1098 -28.10 22.89 -8.76
N LYS A 1099 -29.41 22.83 -9.06
CA LYS A 1099 -30.40 23.72 -8.40
C LYS A 1099 -30.44 23.56 -6.87
N LEU A 1100 -30.20 22.35 -6.35
CA LEU A 1100 -30.02 22.13 -4.92
C LEU A 1100 -28.74 22.81 -4.41
N ARG A 1101 -27.59 22.62 -5.07
CA ARG A 1101 -26.31 23.25 -4.72
C ARG A 1101 -26.37 24.78 -4.75
N ASP A 1102 -26.99 25.34 -5.78
CA ASP A 1102 -27.25 26.78 -5.98
C ASP A 1102 -28.19 27.37 -4.90
N GLY A 1103 -28.74 26.53 -4.01
CA GLY A 1103 -29.55 26.94 -2.88
C GLY A 1103 -31.00 27.28 -3.22
N MET A 1104 -31.48 26.90 -4.40
CA MET A 1104 -32.91 27.07 -4.78
C MET A 1104 -33.84 26.16 -3.98
N PHE A 1105 -33.30 25.09 -3.40
CA PHE A 1105 -34.02 24.13 -2.56
C PHE A 1105 -33.18 23.76 -1.34
N ASP A 1106 -33.81 23.29 -0.28
CA ASP A 1106 -33.14 22.76 0.90
C ASP A 1106 -32.80 21.28 0.77
N ALA A 1107 -33.69 20.54 0.10
CA ALA A 1107 -33.48 19.18 -0.36
C ALA A 1107 -34.24 18.91 -1.68
N ILE A 1108 -33.91 17.82 -2.39
CA ILE A 1108 -34.67 17.35 -3.56
C ILE A 1108 -34.88 15.84 -3.50
N VAL A 1109 -35.99 15.34 -4.06
CA VAL A 1109 -36.22 13.89 -4.15
C VAL A 1109 -36.02 13.38 -5.58
N LEU A 1110 -35.12 12.40 -5.72
CA LEU A 1110 -34.80 11.71 -6.97
C LEU A 1110 -35.04 10.20 -6.82
N ALA A 1111 -35.00 9.45 -7.94
CA ALA A 1111 -34.99 7.99 -7.88
C ALA A 1111 -33.55 7.53 -7.67
N LYS A 1112 -33.28 6.60 -6.75
CA LYS A 1112 -31.92 6.13 -6.47
C LYS A 1112 -31.30 5.49 -7.72
N ALA A 1113 -32.03 4.61 -8.42
CA ALA A 1113 -31.63 4.12 -9.75
C ALA A 1113 -31.33 5.24 -10.78
N GLY A 1114 -32.01 6.39 -10.72
CA GLY A 1114 -31.76 7.51 -11.63
C GLY A 1114 -30.55 8.38 -11.25
N LEU A 1115 -30.11 8.32 -9.99
CA LEU A 1115 -28.87 8.94 -9.52
C LEU A 1115 -27.68 8.00 -9.79
N ASP A 1116 -27.83 6.72 -9.48
CA ASP A 1116 -26.79 5.69 -9.55
C ASP A 1116 -26.34 5.45 -11.00
N ARG A 1117 -27.28 5.33 -11.94
CA ARG A 1117 -26.97 5.17 -13.39
C ARG A 1117 -26.30 6.40 -14.01
N LEU A 1118 -26.19 7.52 -13.29
CA LEU A 1118 -25.59 8.76 -13.77
C LEU A 1118 -24.29 9.14 -13.04
N GLU A 1119 -23.88 8.39 -12.00
CA GLU A 1119 -22.63 8.59 -11.24
C GLU A 1119 -22.32 10.06 -10.91
N HIS A 1120 -23.36 10.85 -10.67
CA HIS A 1120 -23.18 12.25 -10.39
C HIS A 1120 -22.66 12.40 -8.96
N ASP A 1121 -21.46 12.95 -8.82
CA ASP A 1121 -20.90 13.27 -7.50
C ASP A 1121 -21.91 14.07 -6.69
N VAL A 1122 -22.17 13.60 -5.47
CA VAL A 1122 -23.03 14.20 -4.44
C VAL A 1122 -22.37 14.09 -3.06
N SER A 1123 -21.05 13.88 -3.00
CA SER A 1123 -20.26 13.76 -1.76
C SER A 1123 -20.26 15.02 -0.89
N ASP A 1124 -20.57 16.17 -1.49
CA ASP A 1124 -20.81 17.47 -0.86
C ASP A 1124 -22.20 17.56 -0.17
N LEU A 1125 -23.13 16.67 -0.49
CA LEU A 1125 -24.50 16.63 0.04
C LEU A 1125 -24.67 15.51 1.09
N HIS A 1126 -25.76 15.56 1.85
CA HIS A 1126 -26.23 14.42 2.66
C HIS A 1126 -27.27 13.64 1.87
N VAL A 1127 -27.26 12.32 2.02
CA VAL A 1127 -28.01 11.38 1.17
C VAL A 1127 -28.85 10.47 2.05
N HIS A 1128 -30.13 10.80 2.21
CA HIS A 1128 -31.08 9.94 2.91
C HIS A 1128 -31.81 9.04 1.90
N VAL A 1129 -31.66 7.72 2.03
CA VAL A 1129 -32.28 6.74 1.12
C VAL A 1129 -33.55 6.20 1.78
N PHE A 1130 -34.71 6.42 1.17
CA PHE A 1130 -35.97 6.00 1.77
C PHE A 1130 -36.15 4.47 1.73
N ASP A 1131 -36.73 3.90 2.78
CA ASP A 1131 -37.15 2.51 2.76
C ASP A 1131 -38.40 2.34 1.87
N PRO A 1132 -38.46 1.34 0.96
CA PRO A 1132 -39.58 1.20 0.03
C PRO A 1132 -40.85 0.66 0.71
N THR A 1133 -40.78 0.27 2.00
CA THR A 1133 -41.94 -0.04 2.83
C THR A 1133 -42.59 1.21 3.45
N GLU A 1134 -41.86 2.33 3.53
CA GLU A 1134 -42.34 3.63 4.01
C GLU A 1134 -42.61 4.60 2.85
N PHE A 1135 -41.70 4.67 1.86
CA PHE A 1135 -41.82 5.55 0.70
C PHE A 1135 -41.88 4.71 -0.58
N ILE A 1136 -43.08 4.25 -0.91
CA ILE A 1136 -43.35 3.30 -1.99
C ILE A 1136 -42.96 3.94 -3.34
N PRO A 1137 -42.06 3.32 -4.12
CA PRO A 1137 -41.58 3.83 -5.40
C PRO A 1137 -42.63 3.80 -6.51
N ALA A 1138 -42.29 4.35 -7.67
CA ALA A 1138 -43.15 4.25 -8.86
C ALA A 1138 -43.17 2.80 -9.39
N PRO A 1139 -44.29 2.32 -9.97
CA PRO A 1139 -44.38 0.99 -10.58
C PRO A 1139 -43.23 0.74 -11.56
N ALA A 1140 -42.57 -0.42 -11.45
CA ALA A 1140 -41.39 -0.83 -12.19
C ALA A 1140 -40.16 0.11 -12.09
N GLN A 1141 -40.08 0.99 -11.08
CA GLN A 1141 -38.90 1.82 -10.86
C GLN A 1141 -37.66 0.94 -10.63
N GLY A 1142 -36.58 1.26 -11.34
CA GLY A 1142 -35.30 0.52 -11.31
C GLY A 1142 -35.15 -0.56 -12.38
N ALA A 1143 -36.23 -1.02 -13.01
CA ALA A 1143 -36.18 -2.02 -14.07
C ALA A 1143 -35.99 -1.40 -15.48
N LEU A 1144 -35.42 -2.18 -16.39
CA LEU A 1144 -35.38 -1.90 -17.83
C LEU A 1144 -36.21 -2.94 -18.58
N ALA A 1145 -36.99 -2.50 -19.57
CA ALA A 1145 -37.85 -3.35 -20.39
C ALA A 1145 -37.40 -3.31 -21.85
N MET A 1146 -37.36 -4.50 -22.46
CA MET A 1146 -36.96 -4.75 -23.84
C MET A 1146 -38.20 -4.84 -24.72
N GLN A 1147 -38.45 -3.83 -25.55
CA GLN A 1147 -39.58 -3.79 -26.47
C GLN A 1147 -39.15 -4.25 -27.87
N ILE A 1148 -39.92 -5.17 -28.45
CA ILE A 1148 -39.70 -5.73 -29.80
C ILE A 1148 -41.03 -5.80 -30.56
N ARG A 1149 -40.97 -6.12 -31.86
CA ARG A 1149 -42.16 -6.51 -32.64
C ARG A 1149 -42.73 -7.85 -32.16
N GLU A 1150 -44.04 -7.98 -32.17
CA GLU A 1150 -44.74 -9.17 -31.67
C GLU A 1150 -44.61 -10.40 -32.59
N ASP A 1151 -44.36 -10.20 -33.89
CA ASP A 1151 -44.13 -11.27 -34.87
C ASP A 1151 -42.65 -11.68 -35.01
N ASP A 1152 -41.71 -10.94 -34.39
CA ASP A 1152 -40.28 -11.24 -34.45
C ASP A 1152 -39.89 -12.43 -33.54
N VAL A 1153 -40.11 -13.65 -34.07
CA VAL A 1153 -39.78 -14.92 -33.41
C VAL A 1153 -38.29 -15.00 -33.03
N ARG A 1154 -37.40 -14.50 -33.90
CA ARG A 1154 -35.95 -14.49 -33.64
C ARG A 1154 -35.63 -13.66 -32.40
N MET A 1155 -36.16 -12.44 -32.31
CA MET A 1155 -35.94 -11.59 -31.15
C MET A 1155 -36.59 -12.14 -29.88
N LYS A 1156 -37.75 -12.82 -29.98
CA LYS A 1156 -38.34 -13.54 -28.82
C LYS A 1156 -37.39 -14.61 -28.27
N GLU A 1157 -36.82 -15.47 -29.11
CA GLU A 1157 -35.86 -16.50 -28.67
C GLU A 1157 -34.60 -15.92 -28.01
N VAL A 1158 -34.10 -14.79 -28.52
CA VAL A 1158 -32.95 -14.09 -27.95
C VAL A 1158 -33.31 -13.44 -26.60
N MET A 1159 -34.47 -12.79 -26.52
CA MET A 1159 -34.93 -12.09 -25.30
C MET A 1159 -35.21 -13.04 -24.14
N VAL A 1160 -35.69 -14.26 -24.39
CA VAL A 1160 -35.88 -15.31 -23.36
C VAL A 1160 -34.58 -15.57 -22.57
N LYS A 1161 -33.41 -15.49 -23.21
CA LYS A 1161 -32.11 -15.72 -22.54
C LYS A 1161 -31.65 -14.56 -21.65
N ILE A 1162 -32.23 -13.37 -21.82
CA ILE A 1162 -31.90 -12.15 -21.06
C ILE A 1162 -32.98 -11.83 -20.00
N ASN A 1163 -34.19 -12.37 -20.17
CA ASN A 1163 -35.32 -12.11 -19.30
C ASN A 1163 -35.11 -12.67 -17.88
N ARG A 1164 -35.19 -11.78 -16.89
CA ARG A 1164 -35.25 -12.14 -15.47
C ARG A 1164 -36.70 -12.38 -15.07
N GLU A 1165 -37.16 -13.61 -15.18
CA GLU A 1165 -38.56 -13.99 -14.93
C GLU A 1165 -39.09 -13.55 -13.55
N ASP A 1166 -38.24 -13.58 -12.52
CA ASP A 1166 -38.53 -13.11 -11.17
C ASP A 1166 -38.79 -11.59 -11.10
N ILE A 1167 -37.98 -10.81 -11.82
CA ILE A 1167 -38.14 -9.35 -11.93
C ILE A 1167 -39.29 -9.00 -12.88
N ALA A 1168 -39.43 -9.71 -14.00
CA ALA A 1168 -40.53 -9.54 -14.93
C ALA A 1168 -41.89 -9.79 -14.25
N THR A 1169 -42.00 -10.84 -13.42
CA THR A 1169 -43.23 -11.14 -12.67
C THR A 1169 -43.54 -10.05 -11.65
N THR A 1170 -42.59 -9.68 -10.79
CA THR A 1170 -42.81 -8.64 -9.76
C THR A 1170 -43.12 -7.27 -10.35
N THR A 1171 -42.42 -6.86 -11.41
CA THR A 1171 -42.70 -5.59 -12.09
C THR A 1171 -43.97 -5.61 -12.94
N SER A 1172 -44.36 -6.76 -13.49
CA SER A 1172 -45.66 -6.94 -14.15
C SER A 1172 -46.82 -6.76 -13.16
N ILE A 1173 -46.73 -7.33 -11.95
CA ILE A 1173 -47.70 -7.12 -10.86
C ILE A 1173 -47.82 -5.61 -10.55
N GLU A 1174 -46.70 -4.90 -10.36
CA GLU A 1174 -46.71 -3.45 -10.11
C GLU A 1174 -47.35 -2.65 -11.24
N ARG A 1175 -47.02 -2.98 -12.50
CA ARG A 1175 -47.58 -2.34 -13.70
C ARG A 1175 -49.05 -2.68 -13.93
N ARG A 1176 -49.52 -3.84 -13.49
CA ARG A 1176 -50.92 -4.26 -13.54
C ARG A 1176 -51.78 -3.41 -12.60
N VAL A 1177 -51.27 -3.03 -11.41
CA VAL A 1177 -51.94 -2.05 -10.54
C VAL A 1177 -52.15 -0.72 -11.28
N LEU A 1178 -51.11 -0.19 -11.93
CA LEU A 1178 -51.23 1.05 -12.73
C LEU A 1178 -52.28 0.93 -13.84
N ASN A 1179 -52.28 -0.19 -14.58
CA ASN A 1179 -53.21 -0.43 -15.68
C ASN A 1179 -54.69 -0.55 -15.21
N LEU A 1180 -54.95 -1.21 -14.08
CA LEU A 1180 -56.29 -1.39 -13.50
C LEU A 1180 -56.91 -0.11 -12.88
N PHE A 1181 -56.13 0.96 -12.80
CA PHE A 1181 -56.59 2.31 -12.48
C PHE A 1181 -56.78 3.21 -13.71
N GLU A 1182 -56.53 2.70 -14.93
CA GLU A 1182 -56.57 3.44 -16.20
C GLU A 1182 -55.69 4.71 -16.24
N GLY A 1183 -54.78 4.85 -15.29
CA GLY A 1183 -53.99 6.06 -15.06
C GLY A 1183 -52.69 6.12 -15.85
N GLY A 1184 -52.42 7.27 -16.47
CA GLY A 1184 -51.07 7.59 -16.98
C GLY A 1184 -50.09 7.95 -15.86
N CYS A 1185 -48.82 8.19 -16.22
CA CYS A 1185 -47.70 8.47 -15.29
C CYS A 1185 -47.88 9.70 -14.36
N GLN A 1186 -48.95 10.48 -14.52
CA GLN A 1186 -49.29 11.64 -13.66
C GLN A 1186 -50.11 11.26 -12.42
N MET A 1187 -50.71 10.06 -12.39
CA MET A 1187 -51.51 9.63 -11.25
C MET A 1187 -50.64 9.50 -9.99
N PRO A 1188 -51.12 9.90 -8.78
CA PRO A 1188 -50.38 9.76 -7.53
C PRO A 1188 -50.27 8.31 -7.02
N LEU A 1189 -49.81 7.37 -7.86
CA LEU A 1189 -49.71 5.94 -7.57
C LEU A 1189 -48.26 5.48 -7.36
N GLY A 1190 -47.99 4.79 -6.26
CA GLY A 1190 -46.79 3.96 -6.07
C GLY A 1190 -47.16 2.48 -5.95
N ALA A 1191 -46.30 1.59 -6.45
CA ALA A 1191 -46.43 0.15 -6.28
C ALA A 1191 -45.04 -0.50 -6.19
N TYR A 1192 -44.89 -1.44 -5.26
CA TYR A 1192 -43.65 -2.19 -5.05
C TYR A 1192 -43.97 -3.63 -4.66
N CYS A 1193 -43.45 -4.59 -5.43
CA CYS A 1193 -43.65 -6.01 -5.21
C CYS A 1193 -42.32 -6.73 -4.98
N VAL A 1194 -42.30 -7.60 -3.98
CA VAL A 1194 -41.17 -8.48 -3.66
C VAL A 1194 -41.64 -9.93 -3.62
N ARG A 1195 -40.75 -10.86 -4.01
CA ARG A 1195 -40.98 -12.31 -3.92
C ARG A 1195 -40.20 -12.88 -2.74
N ALA A 1196 -40.90 -13.51 -1.80
CA ALA A 1196 -40.29 -14.18 -0.66
C ALA A 1196 -39.77 -15.58 -1.06
N ALA A 1197 -38.83 -16.12 -0.27
CA ALA A 1197 -38.14 -17.39 -0.56
C ALA A 1197 -39.06 -18.63 -0.61
N ASN A 1198 -40.23 -18.56 0.05
CA ASN A 1198 -41.30 -19.55 -0.01
C ASN A 1198 -42.16 -19.48 -1.29
N GLY A 1199 -41.86 -18.55 -2.21
CA GLY A 1199 -42.59 -18.34 -3.45
C GLY A 1199 -43.79 -17.39 -3.37
N THR A 1200 -44.16 -16.86 -2.20
CA THR A 1200 -45.24 -15.86 -2.08
C THR A 1200 -44.77 -14.47 -2.48
N PHE A 1201 -45.63 -13.70 -3.14
CA PHE A 1201 -45.43 -12.30 -3.45
C PHE A 1201 -46.05 -11.41 -2.38
N GLU A 1202 -45.35 -10.35 -1.97
CA GLU A 1202 -45.90 -9.23 -1.20
C GLU A 1202 -45.94 -8.01 -2.11
N LEU A 1203 -47.12 -7.42 -2.29
CA LEU A 1203 -47.35 -6.20 -3.04
C LEU A 1203 -47.78 -5.08 -2.08
N ARG A 1204 -47.00 -4.01 -2.06
CA ARG A 1204 -47.35 -2.75 -1.39
C ARG A 1204 -47.76 -1.73 -2.43
N ALA A 1205 -48.86 -1.02 -2.21
CA ALA A 1205 -49.29 0.05 -3.10
C ALA A 1205 -49.85 1.25 -2.32
N VAL A 1206 -49.60 2.44 -2.84
CA VAL A 1206 -50.08 3.73 -2.31
C VAL A 1206 -50.77 4.52 -3.41
N MET A 1207 -51.90 5.14 -3.11
CA MET A 1207 -52.66 5.96 -4.07
C MET A 1207 -53.33 7.15 -3.36
N ALA A 1208 -53.47 8.27 -4.06
CA ALA A 1208 -54.39 9.35 -3.71
C ALA A 1208 -55.09 9.85 -4.97
N GLU A 1209 -56.38 10.21 -4.89
CA GLU A 1209 -57.15 10.68 -6.06
C GLU A 1209 -56.58 11.98 -6.64
N THR A 1210 -56.15 12.90 -5.78
CA THR A 1210 -55.41 14.11 -6.15
C THR A 1210 -54.29 14.37 -5.14
N VAL A 1211 -53.38 15.29 -5.46
CA VAL A 1211 -52.28 15.69 -4.55
C VAL A 1211 -52.79 16.35 -3.25
N GLN A 1212 -54.06 16.74 -3.19
CA GLN A 1212 -54.69 17.33 -2.00
C GLN A 1212 -55.31 16.30 -1.04
N HIS A 1213 -55.45 15.04 -1.47
CA HIS A 1213 -56.04 13.98 -0.64
C HIS A 1213 -54.96 13.19 0.13
N SER A 1214 -55.30 12.74 1.33
CA SER A 1214 -54.44 11.86 2.13
C SER A 1214 -54.21 10.53 1.40
N PRO A 1215 -52.96 10.07 1.27
CA PRO A 1215 -52.66 8.84 0.53
C PRO A 1215 -53.04 7.58 1.31
N VAL A 1216 -53.73 6.68 0.61
CA VAL A 1216 -54.20 5.38 1.07
C VAL A 1216 -53.17 4.31 0.73
N GLU A 1217 -52.88 3.41 1.68
CA GLU A 1217 -51.95 2.29 1.50
C GLU A 1217 -52.61 0.93 1.72
N VAL A 1218 -52.13 -0.05 0.95
CA VAL A 1218 -52.48 -1.47 1.06
C VAL A 1218 -51.22 -2.33 0.99
N ILE A 1219 -51.28 -3.48 1.67
CA ILE A 1219 -50.29 -4.56 1.60
C ILE A 1219 -51.08 -5.83 1.34
N VAL A 1220 -50.77 -6.53 0.26
CA VAL A 1220 -51.45 -7.76 -0.15
C VAL A 1220 -50.40 -8.85 -0.36
N THR A 1221 -50.67 -10.06 0.12
CA THR A 1221 -49.77 -11.22 -0.01
C THR A 1221 -50.48 -12.39 -0.68
N GLY A 1222 -49.78 -13.09 -1.59
CA GLY A 1222 -50.39 -14.21 -2.32
C GLY A 1222 -49.44 -14.91 -3.29
N THR A 1223 -49.89 -16.03 -3.85
CA THR A 1223 -49.13 -16.85 -4.82
C THR A 1223 -49.57 -16.65 -6.27
N ASP A 1224 -50.69 -15.97 -6.51
CA ASP A 1224 -51.30 -15.72 -7.81
C ASP A 1224 -51.08 -14.24 -8.22
N PRO A 1225 -50.18 -13.94 -9.17
CA PRO A 1225 -49.85 -12.59 -9.60
C PRO A 1225 -51.04 -11.75 -10.09
N GLU A 1226 -52.01 -12.39 -10.76
CA GLU A 1226 -53.15 -11.69 -11.36
C GLU A 1226 -54.16 -11.28 -10.28
N LYS A 1227 -54.48 -12.21 -9.37
CA LYS A 1227 -55.35 -11.90 -8.23
C LYS A 1227 -54.74 -10.85 -7.30
N LEU A 1228 -53.43 -10.88 -7.08
CA LEU A 1228 -52.73 -9.96 -6.18
C LEU A 1228 -52.91 -8.49 -6.59
N ALA A 1229 -52.75 -8.20 -7.88
CA ALA A 1229 -52.93 -6.84 -8.41
C ALA A 1229 -54.40 -6.40 -8.38
N GLN A 1230 -55.35 -7.30 -8.68
CA GLN A 1230 -56.78 -7.02 -8.60
C GLN A 1230 -57.23 -6.73 -7.16
N GLU A 1231 -56.75 -7.51 -6.19
CA GLU A 1231 -57.06 -7.33 -4.78
C GLU A 1231 -56.49 -6.02 -4.24
N ALA A 1232 -55.23 -5.69 -4.55
CA ALA A 1232 -54.64 -4.40 -4.15
C ALA A 1232 -55.43 -3.21 -4.70
N VAL A 1233 -55.87 -3.27 -5.96
CA VAL A 1233 -56.71 -2.22 -6.57
C VAL A 1233 -58.09 -2.15 -5.92
N ALA A 1234 -58.72 -3.28 -5.61
CA ALA A 1234 -60.01 -3.33 -4.93
C ALA A 1234 -59.93 -2.73 -3.52
N GLN A 1235 -58.91 -3.11 -2.73
CA GLN A 1235 -58.68 -2.55 -1.40
C GLN A 1235 -58.36 -1.04 -1.45
N LEU A 1236 -57.56 -0.58 -2.42
CA LEU A 1236 -57.26 0.84 -2.62
C LEU A 1236 -58.53 1.64 -2.98
N LYS A 1237 -59.37 1.14 -3.90
CA LYS A 1237 -60.63 1.78 -4.28
C LYS A 1237 -61.62 1.82 -3.10
N SER A 1238 -61.72 0.75 -2.31
CA SER A 1238 -62.58 0.68 -1.12
C SER A 1238 -62.16 1.71 -0.07
N LYS A 1239 -60.88 1.74 0.30
CA LYS A 1239 -60.35 2.69 1.30
C LYS A 1239 -60.34 4.15 0.82
N ALA A 1240 -60.22 4.39 -0.49
CA ALA A 1240 -60.36 5.74 -1.04
C ALA A 1240 -61.80 6.26 -0.90
N LEU A 1241 -62.82 5.40 -1.14
CA LEU A 1241 -64.23 5.73 -0.93
C LEU A 1241 -64.57 5.97 0.56
N GLU A 1242 -63.96 5.23 1.48
CA GLU A 1242 -64.08 5.46 2.94
C GLU A 1242 -63.47 6.80 3.39
N GLY A 1243 -62.54 7.37 2.62
CA GLY A 1243 -61.94 8.68 2.90
C GLY A 1243 -62.78 9.89 2.47
N ILE A 1244 -63.95 9.66 1.86
CA ILE A 1244 -64.84 10.69 1.27
C ILE A 1244 -66.13 10.88 2.12
N SER A 1245 -66.36 10.08 3.16
CA SER A 1245 -67.54 10.16 4.06
C SER A 1245 -67.36 11.10 5.25
#